data_AF-A0A354HYT4-F1
#
_entry.id   AF-A0A354HYT4-F1
#
_cell.length_a   1.000
_cell.length_b   1.000
_cell.length_c   1.000
_cell.angle_alpha   90.00
_cell.angle_beta   90.00
_cell.angle_gamma   90.00
#
_symmetry.space_group_name_H-M   'P 1'
#
loop_
_entity.id
_entity.type
_entity.pdbx_description
1 polymer ?
#
loop_
_entity_poly.entity_id
_entity_poly.type
_entity_poly.pdbx_seq_one_letter_code
_entity_poly.pdbx_strand_id
1 'polypeptide(L)'
;MRKVYSLLTAVILATLSFAASASSFKVIIDHPERITFSADYFYNWITKFPTPLTEEFTVEYYDGEYYDYISVSTSNSDYYIKSFTDKDGNEVPKGSYGYNLYLTANSDGQTYTITTGDVEAERNAICYVTVDTPENISFSTDKNRYEYKTFENAAPEKNEIKFLPGYDDPFYIKAAVNESNTMIYKVLFNGQPVEPGTYNTYTISNVTDNSAIDITYEFPVKDCNINISLPDGMDPENILSLTRFRANQTIPVEPGASVTIPAGWYLEIKVSDNYKFSSYTINDGEAQTVSKYDENKIRIPVTDDLSVALDVTPYKVFDVTLNLVDPEHVIVTNYHDYYEEPVFENLVAGANTLTIKESYPEIRIYPANTTTVYIKSIVDENGNSYDSDYNSQYGSVYCIKVTDNGPKEITVNSGIYGTEPVPVKFVPGDDGRSFTDYVRSITKVIEVGYSYEYEPVDFDKNGFMAIPAVKYRITYDTDTYNSSTLKAIYTESANSATKDVSYGDFSVIEGGEITIQGDLNPTVKFTFSINDTEHATVYRQYNQNSSYGNFAVTGLEAGKTYEWEWGYGGYSSGPRMYVIPEDGYYAIVKELNDDLTLDGISGFMISENSNISVKVGKIERNERAVVFIKDYDNANYGFNFSYADRTKVVETFDEGYTIINFGAEFDTPLQFNASGANLYRAETFAFINDGQIDFAYEYGVNFELPVKNNDVVKLFLKEESEKAPALADVKFTLDGEKNFSVVKDIITEVNDLDGVKALPGTRFEITPDQDEVIQVKVNGTPLEINDGKYTFDTDGDETDVYIQGKQSGIGTIGADNNTADNDVYNLQGIKILDNATPAQVKALPAGLYIQGGKKIVVK
;
A
#
# COMPACT_ATOMS: atom_id res chain seq x y z
N MET A 1 69.52 7.78 -44.88
CA MET A 1 70.33 8.57 -43.92
C MET A 1 69.69 9.94 -43.75
N ARG A 2 69.57 10.48 -42.51
CA ARG A 2 69.64 11.92 -42.05
C ARG A 2 68.94 13.03 -42.92
N LYS A 3 68.40 14.18 -42.48
CA LYS A 3 68.16 15.00 -41.24
C LYS A 3 67.31 16.24 -41.72
N VAL A 4 66.61 17.08 -40.95
CA VAL A 4 66.15 17.14 -39.54
C VAL A 4 64.98 18.16 -39.40
N TYR A 5 64.14 17.98 -38.36
CA TYR A 5 63.27 18.88 -37.56
C TYR A 5 63.29 20.44 -37.65
N SER A 6 62.24 21.02 -37.02
CA SER A 6 61.92 22.45 -36.70
C SER A 6 61.28 23.29 -37.82
N LEU A 7 60.25 24.13 -37.59
CA LEU A 7 59.64 24.66 -36.36
C LEU A 7 58.17 25.09 -36.61
N LEU A 8 57.19 24.61 -35.84
CA LEU A 8 56.01 25.36 -35.42
C LEU A 8 55.31 24.62 -34.26
N THR A 9 55.07 25.30 -33.14
CA THR A 9 54.65 24.68 -31.86
C THR A 9 53.58 25.55 -31.20
N ALA A 10 52.57 24.93 -30.57
CA ALA A 10 51.49 25.54 -29.76
C ALA A 10 50.61 26.57 -30.50
N VAL A 11 49.31 26.34 -30.69
CA VAL A 11 48.30 26.16 -29.64
C VAL A 11 47.34 25.02 -29.99
N ILE A 12 47.29 23.99 -29.14
CA ILE A 12 46.11 23.13 -29.02
C ILE A 12 45.43 23.59 -27.72
N LEU A 13 44.22 24.16 -27.81
CA LEU A 13 43.36 24.23 -26.63
C LEU A 13 42.93 22.80 -26.31
N ALA A 14 43.60 22.20 -25.33
CA ALA A 14 43.01 21.09 -24.62
C ALA A 14 41.87 21.66 -23.78
N THR A 15 40.64 21.53 -24.26
CA THR A 15 39.48 21.47 -23.38
C THR A 15 39.59 20.18 -22.58
N LEU A 16 40.41 20.22 -21.53
CA LEU A 16 40.31 19.26 -20.45
C LEU A 16 38.91 19.46 -19.86
N SER A 17 37.99 18.58 -20.23
CA SER A 17 36.84 18.28 -19.39
C SER A 17 37.40 17.80 -18.07
N PHE A 18 37.49 18.70 -17.09
CA PHE A 18 37.60 18.29 -15.70
C PHE A 18 36.30 17.55 -15.41
N ALA A 19 36.35 16.22 -15.42
CA ALA A 19 35.42 15.46 -14.60
C ALA A 19 35.62 15.98 -13.19
N ALA A 20 34.54 16.43 -12.53
CA ALA A 20 34.61 16.75 -11.12
C ALA A 20 35.14 15.51 -10.40
N SER A 21 36.18 15.68 -9.59
CA SER A 21 36.61 14.61 -8.68
C SER A 21 35.44 14.33 -7.75
N ALA A 22 35.04 13.06 -7.64
CA ALA A 22 34.08 12.66 -6.62
C ALA A 22 34.63 13.07 -5.24
N SER A 23 33.77 13.68 -4.43
CA SER A 23 34.02 13.94 -3.01
C SER A 23 34.12 12.59 -2.29
N SER A 24 34.83 12.53 -1.16
CA SER A 24 35.00 11.26 -0.44
C SER A 24 35.15 11.43 1.06
N PHE A 25 34.62 10.47 1.81
CA PHE A 25 34.83 10.39 3.26
C PHE A 25 35.28 8.99 3.67
N LYS A 26 35.97 8.92 4.80
CA LYS A 26 36.50 7.68 5.38
C LYS A 26 35.60 7.22 6.53
N VAL A 27 35.44 5.91 6.66
CA VAL A 27 34.77 5.26 7.79
C VAL A 27 35.73 4.29 8.47
N ILE A 28 35.72 4.28 9.79
CA ILE A 28 36.41 3.31 10.66
C ILE A 28 35.32 2.63 11.52
N ILE A 29 35.29 1.29 11.54
CA ILE A 29 34.31 0.48 12.28
C ILE A 29 35.03 -0.62 13.03
N ASP A 30 34.66 -0.84 14.29
CA ASP A 30 35.22 -1.94 15.10
C ASP A 30 34.77 -3.34 14.67
N HIS A 31 33.51 -3.46 14.24
CA HIS A 31 32.86 -4.69 13.80
C HIS A 31 32.03 -4.44 12.53
N PRO A 32 32.63 -4.54 11.34
CA PRO A 32 31.95 -4.28 10.06
C PRO A 32 30.73 -5.19 9.82
N GLU A 33 30.71 -6.38 10.41
CA GLU A 33 29.60 -7.35 10.32
C GLU A 33 28.34 -6.92 11.10
N ARG A 34 28.47 -5.93 12.00
CA ARG A 34 27.37 -5.45 12.85
C ARG A 34 26.66 -4.21 12.31
N ILE A 35 27.12 -3.65 11.20
CA ILE A 35 26.64 -2.38 10.64
C ILE A 35 26.17 -2.57 9.20
N THR A 36 25.10 -1.86 8.83
CA THR A 36 24.61 -1.72 7.47
C THR A 36 24.65 -0.24 7.07
N PHE A 37 25.07 0.03 5.84
CA PHE A 37 24.94 1.34 5.20
C PHE A 37 23.90 1.22 4.09
N SER A 38 22.83 2.03 4.16
CA SER A 38 21.83 2.14 3.10
C SER A 38 21.83 3.56 2.53
N ALA A 39 21.70 3.67 1.20
CA ALA A 39 21.42 4.92 0.53
C ALA A 39 19.94 4.94 0.18
N ASP A 40 19.11 5.33 1.14
CA ASP A 40 17.66 5.28 0.97
C ASP A 40 17.24 6.28 -0.13
N TYR A 41 16.57 5.75 -1.15
CA TYR A 41 15.83 6.45 -2.22
C TYR A 41 16.50 6.99 -3.50
N PHE A 42 17.83 6.88 -3.75
CA PHE A 42 18.41 7.55 -4.94
C PHE A 42 19.40 6.77 -5.82
N TYR A 43 19.25 6.97 -7.13
CA TYR A 43 20.05 6.36 -8.20
C TYR A 43 21.29 7.22 -8.55
N ASN A 44 22.45 6.58 -8.64
CA ASN A 44 23.68 7.02 -9.33
C ASN A 44 24.65 8.03 -8.65
N TRP A 45 24.52 8.37 -7.36
CA TRP A 45 25.42 9.35 -6.71
C TRP A 45 26.54 8.78 -5.82
N ILE A 46 26.42 7.54 -5.36
CA ILE A 46 27.48 6.83 -4.62
C ILE A 46 28.09 5.78 -5.55
N THR A 47 29.42 5.71 -5.63
CA THR A 47 30.08 4.86 -6.63
C THR A 47 29.98 3.37 -6.32
N LYS A 48 30.01 2.97 -5.03
CA LYS A 48 29.57 1.68 -4.42
C LYS A 48 30.16 1.51 -3.00
N PHE A 49 29.42 0.91 -2.07
CA PHE A 49 30.00 0.45 -0.79
C PHE A 49 30.81 -0.84 -0.96
N PRO A 50 31.92 -1.05 -0.22
CA PRO A 50 32.62 -2.33 -0.22
C PRO A 50 31.68 -3.44 0.28
N THR A 51 31.69 -4.59 -0.40
CA THR A 51 30.87 -5.75 -0.04
C THR A 51 31.76 -6.99 0.04
N PRO A 52 31.99 -7.58 1.22
CA PRO A 52 31.57 -7.11 2.56
C PRO A 52 32.26 -5.79 2.97
N LEU A 53 31.73 -5.14 4.02
CA LEU A 53 32.39 -4.01 4.68
C LEU A 53 33.72 -4.43 5.33
N THR A 54 34.61 -3.47 5.55
CA THR A 54 35.91 -3.64 6.20
C THR A 54 36.06 -2.70 7.40
N GLU A 55 37.00 -3.01 8.31
CA GLU A 55 37.30 -2.18 9.51
C GLU A 55 37.63 -0.72 9.16
N GLU A 56 38.14 -0.50 7.94
CA GLU A 56 38.42 0.80 7.37
C GLU A 56 38.02 0.79 5.88
N PHE A 57 37.30 1.82 5.42
CA PHE A 57 37.02 2.06 4.00
C PHE A 57 36.76 3.52 3.68
N THR A 58 36.80 3.86 2.38
CA THR A 58 36.43 5.17 1.84
C THR A 58 35.17 5.02 1.01
N VAL A 59 34.24 5.98 1.14
CA VAL A 59 33.06 6.13 0.30
C VAL A 59 33.29 7.33 -0.61
N GLU A 60 33.22 7.12 -1.92
CA GLU A 60 33.23 8.19 -2.92
C GLU A 60 31.78 8.52 -3.34
N TYR A 61 31.47 9.81 -3.44
CA TYR A 61 30.16 10.33 -3.78
C TYR A 61 30.27 11.57 -4.68
N TYR A 62 29.24 11.84 -5.47
CA TYR A 62 29.09 13.12 -6.16
C TYR A 62 28.32 14.09 -5.25
N ASP A 63 28.75 15.36 -5.20
CA ASP A 63 28.11 16.39 -4.37
C ASP A 63 26.60 16.47 -4.67
N GLY A 64 25.80 16.16 -3.65
CA GLY A 64 24.34 16.11 -3.70
C GLY A 64 23.65 17.40 -3.30
N GLU A 65 22.32 17.39 -3.30
CA GLU A 65 21.53 18.43 -2.63
C GLU A 65 21.52 18.21 -1.10
N TYR A 66 21.01 19.21 -0.35
CA TYR A 66 21.03 19.21 1.13
C TYR A 66 20.29 18.01 1.78
N TYR A 67 19.49 17.28 1.01
CA TYR A 67 18.70 16.14 1.47
C TYR A 67 19.33 14.77 1.18
N ASP A 68 20.49 14.71 0.55
CA ASP A 68 21.16 13.43 0.28
C ASP A 68 21.91 12.94 1.53
N TYR A 69 21.64 11.70 1.94
CA TYR A 69 22.29 11.08 3.11
C TYR A 69 22.46 9.57 2.95
N ILE A 70 23.34 9.02 3.79
CA ILE A 70 23.50 7.58 3.98
C ILE A 70 22.97 7.22 5.37
N SER A 71 22.00 6.32 5.41
CA SER A 71 21.47 5.69 6.62
C SER A 71 22.49 4.70 7.18
N VAL A 72 22.81 4.83 8.47
CA VAL A 72 23.70 3.91 9.19
C VAL A 72 22.90 3.22 10.29
N SER A 73 22.75 1.92 10.17
CA SER A 73 21.99 1.05 11.07
C SER A 73 22.82 -0.15 11.50
N THR A 74 22.34 -0.91 12.48
CA THR A 74 22.91 -2.22 12.80
C THR A 74 22.37 -3.29 11.86
N SER A 75 23.17 -4.32 11.60
CA SER A 75 22.79 -5.42 10.69
C SER A 75 21.64 -6.27 11.21
N ASN A 76 21.42 -6.29 12.54
CA ASN A 76 20.23 -6.83 13.18
C ASN A 76 19.94 -6.11 14.52
N SER A 77 18.97 -6.63 15.29
CA SER A 77 18.54 -6.13 16.60
C SER A 77 19.49 -6.47 17.77
N ASP A 78 20.41 -7.41 17.58
CA ASP A 78 21.26 -7.94 18.65
C ASP A 78 22.47 -7.03 18.92
N TYR A 79 22.69 -6.04 18.05
CA TYR A 79 23.76 -5.06 18.16
C TYR A 79 23.20 -3.65 18.34
N TYR A 80 24.04 -2.76 18.86
CA TYR A 80 23.77 -1.33 18.90
C TYR A 80 25.00 -0.50 18.52
N ILE A 81 24.78 0.69 17.97
CA ILE A 81 25.82 1.69 17.77
C ILE A 81 26.09 2.35 19.13
N LYS A 82 27.28 2.11 19.67
CA LYS A 82 27.75 2.58 20.99
C LYS A 82 28.30 4.00 20.92
N SER A 83 28.98 4.33 19.84
CA SER A 83 29.38 5.70 19.52
C SER A 83 29.43 5.91 18.00
N PHE A 84 29.10 7.11 17.57
CA PHE A 84 29.32 7.55 16.19
C PHE A 84 29.91 8.95 16.25
N THR A 85 31.18 9.12 15.88
CA THR A 85 31.86 10.42 15.96
C THR A 85 32.49 10.86 14.64
N ASP A 86 32.64 12.17 14.47
CA ASP A 86 33.46 12.76 13.42
C ASP A 86 34.98 12.66 13.73
N LYS A 87 35.80 13.28 12.86
CA LYS A 87 37.27 13.28 12.97
C LYS A 87 37.82 14.05 14.17
N ASP A 88 37.03 14.96 14.74
CA ASP A 88 37.41 15.80 15.88
C ASP A 88 36.89 15.19 17.20
N GLY A 89 36.12 14.09 17.13
CA GLY A 89 35.56 13.35 18.25
C GLY A 89 34.18 13.85 18.70
N ASN A 90 33.51 14.70 17.92
CA ASN A 90 32.14 15.13 18.22
C ASN A 90 31.15 14.02 17.84
N GLU A 91 30.10 13.83 18.63
CA GLU A 91 29.03 12.88 18.29
C GLU A 91 28.24 13.32 17.06
N VAL A 92 28.00 12.37 16.14
CA VAL A 92 27.07 12.54 15.03
C VAL A 92 25.65 12.40 15.58
N PRO A 93 24.78 13.41 15.44
CA PRO A 93 23.46 13.39 16.04
C PRO A 93 22.55 12.32 15.41
N LYS A 94 21.90 11.52 16.25
CA LYS A 94 20.86 10.56 15.85
C LYS A 94 19.56 11.32 15.56
N GLY A 95 19.03 11.20 14.34
CA GLY A 95 17.72 11.71 13.96
C GLY A 95 16.58 10.76 14.34
N SER A 96 15.33 11.18 14.09
CA SER A 96 14.12 10.40 14.43
C SER A 96 14.05 9.01 13.78
N TYR A 97 14.78 8.80 12.67
CA TYR A 97 14.79 7.55 11.89
C TYR A 97 16.11 6.76 12.00
N GLY A 98 17.12 7.28 12.71
CA GLY A 98 18.44 6.63 12.80
C GLY A 98 19.60 7.62 12.70
N TYR A 99 20.80 7.11 12.41
CA TYR A 99 21.97 7.94 12.12
C TYR A 99 22.06 8.20 10.61
N ASN A 100 22.16 9.47 10.22
CA ASN A 100 22.20 9.89 8.82
C ASN A 100 23.49 10.67 8.55
N LEU A 101 24.32 10.18 7.62
CA LEU A 101 25.48 10.90 7.09
C LEU A 101 25.09 11.71 5.86
N TYR A 102 24.84 13.02 6.02
CA TYR A 102 24.48 13.90 4.91
C TYR A 102 25.67 14.13 3.95
N LEU A 103 25.44 13.99 2.64
CA LEU A 103 26.43 14.04 1.56
C LEU A 103 26.70 15.48 1.09
N THR A 104 27.01 16.35 2.04
CA THR A 104 27.31 17.78 1.77
C THR A 104 28.78 18.03 1.51
N ALA A 105 29.13 19.22 1.02
CA ALA A 105 30.52 19.68 0.90
C ALA A 105 31.31 19.72 2.23
N ASN A 106 30.65 19.64 3.40
CA ASN A 106 31.32 19.53 4.69
C ASN A 106 31.75 18.08 5.04
N SER A 107 31.30 17.10 4.26
CA SER A 107 31.59 15.67 4.44
C SER A 107 32.84 15.23 3.67
N ASP A 108 33.28 16.00 2.66
CA ASP A 108 34.50 15.70 1.90
C ASP A 108 35.76 15.76 2.80
N GLY A 109 36.62 14.77 2.66
CA GLY A 109 37.83 14.58 3.46
C GLY A 109 37.58 14.21 4.93
N GLN A 110 36.33 14.01 5.37
CA GLN A 110 36.04 13.64 6.76
C GLN A 110 36.45 12.19 7.06
N THR A 111 36.61 11.90 8.35
CA THR A 111 36.73 10.54 8.87
C THR A 111 35.71 10.34 9.97
N TYR A 112 34.88 9.31 9.84
CA TYR A 112 33.88 8.93 10.82
C TYR A 112 34.32 7.65 11.54
N THR A 113 34.11 7.59 12.86
CA THR A 113 34.38 6.41 13.68
C THR A 113 33.09 5.89 14.28
N ILE A 114 32.78 4.62 14.03
CA ILE A 114 31.63 3.92 14.58
C ILE A 114 32.15 2.82 15.51
N THR A 115 31.65 2.77 16.74
CA THR A 115 31.84 1.62 17.63
C THR A 115 30.51 0.97 17.92
N THR A 116 30.54 -0.35 18.12
CA THR A 116 29.36 -1.18 18.34
C THR A 116 29.39 -1.84 19.70
N GLY A 117 28.23 -2.34 20.12
CA GLY A 117 28.12 -3.27 21.22
C GLY A 117 27.15 -4.38 20.92
N ASP A 118 27.31 -5.48 21.64
CA ASP A 118 26.36 -6.60 21.68
C ASP A 118 25.33 -6.30 22.78
N VAL A 119 24.05 -6.27 22.40
CA VAL A 119 22.96 -5.83 23.28
C VAL A 119 22.85 -6.76 24.49
N GLU A 120 22.83 -8.07 24.29
CA GLU A 120 22.63 -9.03 25.40
C GLU A 120 23.88 -9.22 26.24
N ALA A 121 25.08 -9.22 25.64
CA ALA A 121 26.32 -9.35 26.38
C ALA A 121 26.65 -8.11 27.23
N GLU A 122 26.22 -6.91 26.81
CA GLU A 122 26.51 -5.65 27.51
C GLU A 122 25.39 -5.18 28.46
N ARG A 123 24.16 -5.73 28.38
CA ARG A 123 22.97 -5.42 29.22
C ARG A 123 23.11 -5.87 30.68
N ASN A 124 24.05 -5.23 31.37
CA ASN A 124 24.46 -5.57 32.75
C ASN A 124 24.03 -4.55 33.81
N ALA A 125 23.55 -3.37 33.41
CA ALA A 125 23.05 -2.37 34.37
C ALA A 125 21.66 -2.76 34.89
N ILE A 126 21.40 -2.50 36.18
CA ILE A 126 20.13 -2.83 36.83
C ILE A 126 19.48 -1.55 37.38
N CYS A 127 18.23 -1.33 37.00
CA CYS A 127 17.35 -0.34 37.65
C CYS A 127 16.36 -1.08 38.56
N TYR A 128 16.26 -0.65 39.81
CA TYR A 128 15.36 -1.26 40.80
C TYR A 128 14.03 -0.52 40.82
N VAL A 129 12.94 -1.20 40.47
CA VAL A 129 11.59 -0.61 40.48
C VAL A 129 10.74 -1.20 41.61
N THR A 130 10.29 -0.35 42.51
CA THR A 130 9.29 -0.69 43.55
C THR A 130 7.92 -0.17 43.10
N VAL A 131 6.88 -0.98 43.23
CA VAL A 131 5.49 -0.59 42.91
C VAL A 131 4.54 -1.22 43.93
N ASP A 132 3.48 -0.50 44.30
CA ASP A 132 2.46 -0.92 45.28
C ASP A 132 1.34 -1.77 44.68
N THR A 133 0.92 -1.49 43.44
CA THR A 133 0.00 -2.34 42.65
C THR A 133 0.57 -2.55 41.24
N PRO A 134 1.50 -3.53 41.04
CA PRO A 134 2.17 -3.76 39.76
C PRO A 134 1.20 -3.99 38.59
N GLU A 135 0.06 -4.60 38.84
CA GLU A 135 -0.98 -4.91 37.85
C GLU A 135 -1.65 -3.67 37.24
N ASN A 136 -1.57 -2.52 37.90
CA ASN A 136 -2.17 -1.26 37.42
C ASN A 136 -1.17 -0.35 36.69
N ILE A 137 0.11 -0.76 36.57
CA ILE A 137 1.17 0.02 35.92
C ILE A 137 1.63 -0.68 34.64
N SER A 138 1.91 0.13 33.62
CA SER A 138 2.57 -0.29 32.39
C SER A 138 3.92 0.41 32.28
N PHE A 139 4.96 -0.36 32.00
CA PHE A 139 6.35 0.09 31.92
C PHE A 139 6.97 -0.25 30.56
N SER A 140 7.71 0.67 29.95
CA SER A 140 8.52 0.40 28.75
C SER A 140 9.85 1.17 28.76
N THR A 141 10.79 0.72 27.93
CA THR A 141 12.06 1.40 27.61
C THR A 141 11.94 2.07 26.24
N ASP A 142 12.81 3.04 25.89
CA ASP A 142 12.66 3.77 24.62
C ASP A 142 12.71 2.87 23.38
N LYS A 143 13.62 1.89 23.37
CA LYS A 143 13.70 0.89 22.30
C LYS A 143 12.39 0.10 22.11
N ASN A 144 11.64 -0.10 23.19
CA ASN A 144 10.41 -0.89 23.27
C ASN A 144 9.20 -0.02 23.65
N ARG A 145 9.18 1.26 23.26
CA ARG A 145 8.25 2.28 23.77
C ARG A 145 6.76 1.94 23.66
N TYR A 146 6.39 1.06 22.73
CA TYR A 146 5.02 0.57 22.52
C TYR A 146 4.76 -0.84 23.07
N GLU A 147 5.81 -1.56 23.49
CA GLU A 147 5.74 -2.88 24.12
C GLU A 147 5.85 -2.74 25.63
N TYR A 148 4.69 -2.52 26.27
CA TYR A 148 4.62 -2.37 27.72
C TYR A 148 4.71 -3.73 28.42
N LYS A 149 5.61 -3.82 29.40
CA LYS A 149 5.80 -4.98 30.26
C LYS A 149 5.06 -4.80 31.58
N THR A 150 4.55 -5.90 32.12
CA THR A 150 4.12 -6.00 33.51
C THR A 150 5.32 -6.28 34.41
N PHE A 151 5.23 -5.89 35.68
CA PHE A 151 6.22 -6.25 36.68
C PHE A 151 6.02 -7.70 37.16
N GLU A 152 7.11 -8.45 37.29
CA GLU A 152 7.08 -9.87 37.67
C GLU A 152 6.89 -10.05 39.19
N ASN A 153 7.52 -9.19 39.98
CA ASN A 153 7.49 -9.26 41.44
C ASN A 153 6.31 -8.46 41.99
N ALA A 154 5.53 -9.10 42.86
CA ALA A 154 4.42 -8.49 43.57
C ALA A 154 4.90 -7.49 44.63
N ALA A 155 4.11 -6.46 44.90
CA ALA A 155 4.40 -5.49 45.95
C ALA A 155 4.59 -6.17 47.33
N PRO A 156 5.57 -5.76 48.16
CA PRO A 156 6.51 -4.63 47.99
C PRO A 156 7.89 -5.08 47.46
N GLU A 157 8.00 -6.22 46.79
CA GLU A 157 9.29 -6.72 46.31
C GLU A 157 9.82 -5.89 45.14
N LYS A 158 11.14 -5.74 45.07
CA LYS A 158 11.80 -4.95 44.02
C LYS A 158 11.82 -5.74 42.71
N ASN A 159 11.50 -5.07 41.62
CA ASN A 159 11.70 -5.58 40.26
C ASN A 159 13.09 -5.15 39.78
N GLU A 160 13.87 -6.08 39.24
CA GLU A 160 15.21 -5.82 38.69
C GLU A 160 15.12 -5.68 37.16
N ILE A 161 15.09 -4.44 36.68
CA ILE A 161 15.03 -4.14 35.24
C ILE A 161 16.45 -4.05 34.70
N LYS A 162 16.86 -5.07 33.94
CA LYS A 162 18.15 -5.08 33.22
C LYS A 162 18.11 -4.23 31.95
N PHE A 163 19.06 -3.33 31.81
CA PHE A 163 19.08 -2.35 30.72
C PHE A 163 20.49 -1.93 30.30
N LEU A 164 20.56 -1.21 29.19
CA LEU A 164 21.74 -0.54 28.64
C LEU A 164 21.56 0.98 28.80
N PRO A 165 22.36 1.65 29.64
CA PRO A 165 22.33 3.10 29.77
C PRO A 165 22.57 3.80 28.41
N GLY A 166 21.72 4.77 28.08
CA GLY A 166 21.77 5.49 26.79
C GLY A 166 21.20 4.75 25.57
N TYR A 167 20.85 3.46 25.69
CA TYR A 167 20.17 2.70 24.63
C TYR A 167 18.71 2.37 24.96
N ASP A 168 18.44 2.01 26.22
CA ASP A 168 17.07 1.79 26.73
C ASP A 168 16.46 3.06 27.38
N ASP A 169 17.23 4.15 27.50
CA ASP A 169 16.80 5.42 28.10
C ASP A 169 16.08 6.31 27.06
N PRO A 170 14.99 7.02 27.43
CA PRO A 170 14.34 7.04 28.73
C PRO A 170 13.40 5.85 29.00
N PHE A 171 13.07 5.66 30.27
CA PHE A 171 11.99 4.76 30.71
C PHE A 171 10.65 5.50 30.71
N TYR A 172 9.58 4.80 30.33
CA TYR A 172 8.21 5.31 30.30
C TYR A 172 7.31 4.53 31.27
N ILE A 173 6.56 5.26 32.08
CA ILE A 173 5.61 4.71 33.06
C ILE A 173 4.24 5.35 32.84
N LYS A 174 3.19 4.53 32.77
CA LYS A 174 1.80 4.99 32.70
C LYS A 174 0.86 4.02 33.42
N ALA A 175 -0.37 4.44 33.66
CA ALA A 175 -1.40 3.51 34.13
C ALA A 175 -1.72 2.46 33.04
N ALA A 176 -1.92 1.20 33.45
CA ALA A 176 -2.20 0.09 32.53
C ALA A 176 -3.59 0.17 31.87
N VAL A 177 -4.49 1.00 32.42
CA VAL A 177 -5.85 1.19 31.90
C VAL A 177 -6.16 2.67 31.75
N ASN A 178 -6.39 3.08 30.50
CA ASN A 178 -6.84 4.42 30.11
C ASN A 178 -6.01 5.54 30.75
N GLU A 179 -4.73 5.61 30.37
CA GLU A 179 -3.72 6.54 30.90
C GLU A 179 -4.19 8.01 30.88
N SER A 180 -4.93 8.41 29.85
CA SER A 180 -5.51 9.75 29.70
C SER A 180 -6.50 10.14 30.82
N ASN A 181 -7.04 9.14 31.51
CA ASN A 181 -8.10 9.25 32.51
C ASN A 181 -7.69 8.69 33.89
N THR A 182 -6.46 8.22 34.06
CA THR A 182 -5.99 7.56 35.29
C THR A 182 -4.73 8.23 35.80
N MET A 183 -4.82 8.82 36.99
CA MET A 183 -3.64 9.34 37.69
C MET A 183 -2.91 8.21 38.44
N ILE A 184 -1.59 8.33 38.51
CA ILE A 184 -0.73 7.60 39.45
C ILE A 184 -0.50 8.55 40.63
N TYR A 185 -0.64 8.10 41.88
CA TYR A 185 -0.51 8.98 43.04
C TYR A 185 0.88 9.63 43.13
N LYS A 186 1.95 8.86 42.92
CA LYS A 186 3.32 9.37 43.01
C LYS A 186 4.32 8.51 42.26
N VAL A 187 5.29 9.16 41.59
CA VAL A 187 6.50 8.53 41.06
C VAL A 187 7.72 9.24 41.64
N LEU A 188 8.68 8.46 42.14
CA LEU A 188 9.99 8.94 42.59
C LEU A 188 11.09 8.33 41.73
N PHE A 189 12.04 9.14 41.25
CA PHE A 189 13.29 8.69 40.65
C PHE A 189 14.45 9.07 41.56
N ASN A 190 15.22 8.08 42.03
CA ASN A 190 16.29 8.25 43.01
C ASN A 190 15.87 9.09 44.24
N GLY A 191 14.62 8.88 44.68
CA GLY A 191 14.00 9.60 45.81
C GLY A 191 13.49 11.02 45.52
N GLN A 192 13.64 11.54 44.30
CA GLN A 192 13.09 12.84 43.88
C GLN A 192 11.76 12.66 43.13
N PRO A 193 10.75 13.53 43.33
CA PRO A 193 9.48 13.45 42.60
C PRO A 193 9.69 13.66 41.10
N VAL A 194 8.98 12.86 40.30
CA VAL A 194 8.86 13.03 38.86
C VAL A 194 7.44 13.52 38.57
N GLU A 195 7.31 14.62 37.84
CA GLU A 195 6.01 15.14 37.41
C GLU A 195 5.53 14.39 36.14
N PRO A 196 4.21 14.14 35.98
CA PRO A 196 3.68 13.53 34.77
C PRO A 196 3.77 14.49 33.57
N GLY A 197 4.02 13.92 32.39
CA GLY A 197 3.83 14.58 31.11
C GLY A 197 2.42 14.41 30.55
N THR A 198 2.27 14.57 29.24
CA THR A 198 1.00 14.39 28.52
C THR A 198 0.38 13.02 28.80
N TYR A 199 -0.95 12.97 28.95
CA TYR A 199 -1.73 11.75 29.23
C TYR A 199 -1.24 10.95 30.45
N ASN A 200 -0.78 11.63 31.50
CA ASN A 200 -0.26 11.02 32.74
C ASN A 200 0.91 10.04 32.53
N THR A 201 1.67 10.21 31.44
CA THR A 201 2.87 9.40 31.17
C THR A 201 4.08 10.07 31.82
N TYR A 202 4.79 9.32 32.66
CA TYR A 202 6.03 9.75 33.29
C TYR A 202 7.21 9.28 32.44
N THR A 203 8.11 10.21 32.09
CA THR A 203 9.34 9.93 31.34
C THR A 203 10.53 10.09 32.27
N ILE A 204 11.31 9.04 32.47
CA ILE A 204 12.49 9.03 33.35
C ILE A 204 13.73 8.85 32.47
N SER A 205 14.49 9.94 32.31
CA SER A 205 15.75 9.97 31.55
C SER A 205 16.97 9.92 32.49
N ASN A 206 18.13 9.60 31.92
CA ASN A 206 19.41 9.42 32.62
C ASN A 206 19.38 8.26 33.64
N VAL A 207 18.68 7.18 33.34
CA VAL A 207 18.75 5.95 34.15
C VAL A 207 20.16 5.38 34.06
N THR A 208 20.76 5.14 35.22
CA THR A 208 22.13 4.60 35.38
C THR A 208 22.14 3.38 36.29
N ASP A 209 23.21 2.59 36.27
CA ASP A 209 23.29 1.35 37.07
C ASP A 209 23.04 1.62 38.57
N ASN A 210 22.21 0.77 39.19
CA ASN A 210 21.66 0.90 40.53
C ASN A 210 20.73 2.10 40.79
N SER A 211 20.17 2.71 39.74
CA SER A 211 19.06 3.67 39.88
C SER A 211 17.84 3.01 40.54
N ALA A 212 17.05 3.81 41.24
CA ALA A 212 15.82 3.38 41.89
C ALA A 212 14.61 4.19 41.38
N ILE A 213 13.50 3.50 41.12
CA ILE A 213 12.20 4.10 40.82
C ILE A 213 11.19 3.55 41.82
N ASP A 214 10.51 4.43 42.57
CA ASP A 214 9.44 4.04 43.48
C ASP A 214 8.11 4.61 42.99
N ILE A 215 7.16 3.72 42.69
CA ILE A 215 5.83 4.04 42.16
C ILE A 215 4.80 3.76 43.26
N THR A 216 3.92 4.73 43.49
CA THR A 216 2.71 4.56 44.31
C THR A 216 1.52 4.89 43.42
N TYR A 217 0.73 3.88 43.07
CA TYR A 217 -0.46 4.00 42.25
C TYR A 217 -1.65 4.45 43.08
N GLU A 218 -1.89 3.83 44.24
CA GLU A 218 -3.11 4.10 45.00
C GLU A 218 -3.03 5.42 45.78
N PHE A 219 -4.08 6.22 45.62
CA PHE A 219 -4.28 7.43 46.40
C PHE A 219 -4.77 7.06 47.82
N PRO A 220 -4.44 7.86 48.84
CA PRO A 220 -5.03 7.70 50.17
C PRO A 220 -6.56 7.72 50.09
N VAL A 221 -7.24 6.83 50.82
CA VAL A 221 -8.71 6.78 50.90
C VAL A 221 -9.21 8.03 51.62
N LYS A 222 -9.46 9.08 50.84
CA LYS A 222 -9.86 10.42 51.26
C LYS A 222 -10.93 10.91 50.29
N ASP A 223 -12.04 11.37 50.84
CA ASP A 223 -13.01 12.20 50.11
C ASP A 223 -12.54 13.66 50.12
N CYS A 224 -12.57 14.31 48.96
CA CYS A 224 -12.20 15.71 48.77
C CYS A 224 -13.44 16.53 48.43
N ASN A 225 -13.60 17.69 49.07
CA ASN A 225 -14.69 18.61 48.79
C ASN A 225 -14.27 19.63 47.73
N ILE A 226 -15.01 19.65 46.61
CA ILE A 226 -14.81 20.58 45.50
C ILE A 226 -15.92 21.62 45.55
N ASN A 227 -15.59 22.85 45.95
CA ASN A 227 -16.53 23.96 45.99
C ASN A 227 -16.49 24.69 44.65
N ILE A 228 -17.63 24.82 43.98
CA ILE A 228 -17.73 25.43 42.66
C ILE A 228 -18.53 26.74 42.81
N SER A 229 -17.89 27.87 42.53
CA SER A 229 -18.54 29.18 42.55
C SER A 229 -18.82 29.69 41.14
N LEU A 230 -20.07 30.11 40.93
CA LEU A 230 -20.54 30.80 39.73
C LEU A 230 -20.78 32.29 40.04
N PRO A 231 -20.89 33.16 39.02
CA PRO A 231 -21.28 34.56 39.20
C PRO A 231 -22.67 34.73 39.81
N ASP A 232 -22.91 35.88 40.45
CA ASP A 232 -24.15 36.18 41.18
C ASP A 232 -25.42 35.94 40.33
N GLY A 233 -26.36 35.18 40.90
CA GLY A 233 -27.66 34.89 40.28
C GLY A 233 -27.66 33.67 39.34
N MET A 234 -26.53 32.98 39.17
CA MET A 234 -26.44 31.72 38.45
C MET A 234 -26.70 30.51 39.36
N ASP A 235 -27.46 29.54 38.86
CA ASP A 235 -27.76 28.29 39.55
C ASP A 235 -26.94 27.14 38.96
N PRO A 236 -26.03 26.49 39.72
CA PRO A 236 -25.21 25.41 39.21
C PRO A 236 -26.03 24.21 38.73
N GLU A 237 -27.21 23.93 39.30
CA GLU A 237 -28.06 22.81 38.88
C GLU A 237 -28.58 22.96 37.44
N ASN A 238 -28.69 24.20 36.95
CA ASN A 238 -29.21 24.53 35.62
C ASN A 238 -28.12 24.85 34.59
N ILE A 239 -26.86 25.01 35.03
CA ILE A 239 -25.76 25.52 34.19
C ILE A 239 -24.61 24.53 34.08
N LEU A 240 -24.41 23.64 35.07
CA LEU A 240 -23.31 22.69 35.10
C LEU A 240 -23.77 21.26 34.82
N SER A 241 -22.93 20.52 34.11
CA SER A 241 -22.94 19.06 34.08
C SER A 241 -21.61 18.58 34.64
N LEU A 242 -21.66 17.77 35.69
CA LEU A 242 -20.48 17.28 36.40
C LEU A 242 -20.32 15.78 36.16
N THR A 243 -19.10 15.34 35.87
CA THR A 243 -18.79 13.92 35.68
C THR A 243 -17.43 13.62 36.27
N ARG A 244 -17.34 12.58 37.10
CA ARG A 244 -16.07 12.09 37.61
C ARG A 244 -15.63 10.83 36.88
N PHE A 245 -14.34 10.68 36.65
CA PHE A 245 -13.79 9.50 36.00
C PHE A 245 -12.42 9.07 36.55
N ARG A 246 -12.17 7.76 36.47
CA ARG A 246 -10.92 7.07 36.81
C ARG A 246 -10.89 5.77 36.00
N ALA A 247 -9.79 5.48 35.29
CA ALA A 247 -9.70 4.31 34.40
C ALA A 247 -10.88 4.22 33.41
N ASN A 248 -11.60 3.10 33.43
CA ASN A 248 -12.78 2.87 32.58
C ASN A 248 -14.11 3.25 33.26
N GLN A 249 -14.07 3.90 34.42
CA GLN A 249 -15.26 4.34 35.15
C GLN A 249 -15.55 5.80 34.84
N THR A 250 -16.74 6.06 34.31
CA THR A 250 -17.29 7.41 34.11
C THR A 250 -18.61 7.48 34.85
N ILE A 251 -18.73 8.39 35.82
CA ILE A 251 -19.86 8.46 36.74
C ILE A 251 -20.38 9.91 36.77
N PRO A 252 -21.63 10.17 36.33
CA PRO A 252 -22.27 11.47 36.51
C PRO A 252 -22.32 11.86 37.99
N VAL A 253 -22.13 13.14 38.26
CA VAL A 253 -22.24 13.73 39.60
C VAL A 253 -23.36 14.75 39.55
N GLU A 254 -24.26 14.72 40.54
CA GLU A 254 -25.32 15.73 40.64
C GLU A 254 -24.69 17.13 40.71
N PRO A 255 -25.07 18.07 39.85
CA PRO A 255 -24.50 19.41 39.83
C PRO A 255 -24.85 20.18 41.09
N GLY A 256 -23.92 21.02 41.57
CA GLY A 256 -24.13 21.83 42.76
C GLY A 256 -22.92 22.70 43.09
N ALA A 257 -23.10 23.65 44.02
CA ALA A 257 -22.04 24.57 44.46
C ALA A 257 -20.94 23.89 45.32
N SER A 258 -21.15 22.64 45.74
CA SER A 258 -20.14 21.83 46.41
C SER A 258 -20.40 20.35 46.13
N VAL A 259 -19.38 19.61 45.70
CA VAL A 259 -19.46 18.16 45.41
C VAL A 259 -18.30 17.41 46.05
N THR A 260 -18.56 16.19 46.51
CA THR A 260 -17.56 15.34 47.17
C THR A 260 -17.04 14.29 46.19
N ILE A 261 -15.74 14.33 45.91
CA ILE A 261 -15.06 13.47 44.94
C ILE A 261 -13.88 12.76 45.64
N PRO A 262 -13.74 11.43 45.55
CA PRO A 262 -12.59 10.74 46.14
C PRO A 262 -11.27 11.16 45.49
N ALA A 263 -10.19 11.22 46.28
CA ALA A 263 -8.85 11.45 45.77
C ALA A 263 -8.45 10.42 44.69
N GLY A 264 -7.69 10.85 43.68
CA GLY A 264 -7.27 10.02 42.55
C GLY A 264 -8.30 9.91 41.42
N TRP A 265 -9.37 10.71 41.47
CA TRP A 265 -10.32 10.87 40.37
C TRP A 265 -10.12 12.22 39.68
N TYR A 266 -10.51 12.31 38.41
CA TYR A 266 -10.75 13.60 37.78
C TYR A 266 -12.20 14.04 37.97
N LEU A 267 -12.41 15.35 38.03
CA LEU A 267 -13.71 15.98 37.84
C LEU A 267 -13.72 16.74 36.50
N GLU A 268 -14.62 16.36 35.60
CA GLU A 268 -15.01 17.19 34.46
C GLU A 268 -16.15 18.11 34.88
N ILE A 269 -15.98 19.41 34.61
CA ILE A 269 -16.98 20.45 34.79
C ILE A 269 -17.32 20.96 33.39
N LYS A 270 -18.50 20.58 32.88
CA LYS A 270 -19.06 21.16 31.65
C LYS A 270 -20.06 22.26 32.00
N VAL A 271 -19.94 23.40 31.32
CA VAL A 271 -20.90 24.52 31.32
C VAL A 271 -21.90 24.34 30.17
N SER A 272 -23.15 24.75 30.38
CA SER A 272 -24.21 24.72 29.37
C SER A 272 -23.85 25.57 28.14
N ASP A 273 -24.13 25.04 26.95
CA ASP A 273 -23.81 25.66 25.65
C ASP A 273 -24.55 26.99 25.39
N ASN A 274 -25.46 27.42 26.29
CA ASN A 274 -26.08 28.75 26.30
C ASN A 274 -25.24 29.83 27.00
N TYR A 275 -24.09 29.46 27.58
CA TYR A 275 -23.21 30.36 28.31
C TYR A 275 -21.77 30.31 27.80
N LYS A 276 -21.15 31.48 27.74
CA LYS A 276 -19.74 31.70 27.44
C LYS A 276 -18.91 31.41 28.69
N PHE A 277 -18.08 30.38 28.63
CA PHE A 277 -17.14 30.02 29.69
C PHE A 277 -15.75 30.57 29.34
N SER A 278 -15.34 31.66 29.99
CA SER A 278 -14.17 32.44 29.56
C SER A 278 -12.89 32.04 30.28
N SER A 279 -12.98 31.82 31.59
CA SER A 279 -11.83 31.48 32.44
C SER A 279 -12.26 30.79 33.72
N TYR A 280 -11.31 30.24 34.48
CA TYR A 280 -11.54 29.70 35.82
C TYR A 280 -10.33 29.93 36.73
N THR A 281 -10.53 29.94 38.04
CA THR A 281 -9.45 29.88 39.04
C THR A 281 -9.55 28.59 39.86
N ILE A 282 -8.41 28.11 40.36
CA ILE A 282 -8.35 27.03 41.35
C ILE A 282 -7.66 27.58 42.60
N ASN A 283 -8.26 27.37 43.78
CA ASN A 283 -7.74 27.75 45.09
C ASN A 283 -7.27 29.22 45.18
N ASP A 284 -8.07 30.14 44.66
CA ASP A 284 -7.80 31.59 44.57
C ASP A 284 -6.48 31.96 43.84
N GLY A 285 -5.98 31.06 42.99
CA GLY A 285 -4.82 31.28 42.13
C GLY A 285 -5.12 32.10 40.87
N GLU A 286 -4.12 32.21 39.99
CA GLU A 286 -4.20 32.94 38.72
C GLU A 286 -5.26 32.35 37.77
N ALA A 287 -5.97 33.23 37.06
CA ALA A 287 -7.03 32.84 36.13
C ALA A 287 -6.47 32.06 34.93
N GLN A 288 -7.02 30.87 34.71
CA GLN A 288 -6.71 29.96 33.61
C GLN A 288 -7.73 30.16 32.49
N THR A 289 -7.28 30.30 31.24
CA THR A 289 -8.15 30.34 30.06
C THR A 289 -8.66 28.94 29.72
N VAL A 290 -9.92 28.83 29.30
CA VAL A 290 -10.48 27.57 28.78
C VAL A 290 -9.83 27.22 27.43
N SER A 291 -9.74 25.93 27.10
CA SER A 291 -9.17 25.46 25.84
C SER A 291 -10.05 25.83 24.66
N LYS A 292 -9.46 26.33 23.56
CA LYS A 292 -10.15 26.58 22.28
C LYS A 292 -10.71 25.32 21.59
N TYR A 293 -10.29 24.14 22.02
CA TYR A 293 -10.76 22.87 21.50
C TYR A 293 -11.89 22.26 22.35
N ASP A 294 -12.13 22.80 23.54
CA ASP A 294 -13.08 22.31 24.53
C ASP A 294 -13.73 23.51 25.28
N GLU A 295 -14.24 24.48 24.53
CA GLU A 295 -14.59 25.84 25.02
C GLU A 295 -15.68 25.88 26.11
N ASN A 296 -16.39 24.78 26.34
CA ASN A 296 -17.46 24.66 27.32
C ASN A 296 -17.13 23.74 28.51
N LYS A 297 -15.91 23.20 28.64
CA LYS A 297 -15.59 22.28 29.76
C LYS A 297 -14.14 22.36 30.22
N ILE A 298 -13.92 22.00 31.49
CA ILE A 298 -12.59 21.81 32.07
C ILE A 298 -12.49 20.49 32.82
N ARG A 299 -11.26 20.00 32.97
CA ARG A 299 -10.91 18.74 33.60
C ARG A 299 -9.90 19.01 34.71
N ILE A 300 -10.25 18.69 35.95
CA ILE A 300 -9.44 19.00 37.13
C ILE A 300 -9.04 17.69 37.84
N PRO A 301 -7.74 17.46 38.14
CA PRO A 301 -7.31 16.35 38.98
C PRO A 301 -7.72 16.59 40.43
N VAL A 302 -8.41 15.63 41.06
CA VAL A 302 -8.78 15.72 42.48
C VAL A 302 -7.78 14.93 43.33
N THR A 303 -6.90 15.66 44.01
CA THR A 303 -5.94 15.10 45.00
C THR A 303 -6.28 15.52 46.44
N ASP A 304 -6.86 16.71 46.59
CA ASP A 304 -7.20 17.38 47.85
C ASP A 304 -8.48 18.23 47.67
N ASP A 305 -8.94 18.89 48.74
CA ASP A 305 -10.07 19.82 48.67
C ASP A 305 -9.74 21.01 47.75
N LEU A 306 -10.68 21.41 46.89
CA LEU A 306 -10.49 22.51 45.94
C LEU A 306 -11.61 23.55 46.03
N SER A 307 -11.25 24.80 45.76
CA SER A 307 -12.18 25.89 45.40
C SER A 307 -12.00 26.18 43.92
N VAL A 308 -13.07 26.18 43.14
CA VAL A 308 -13.06 26.41 41.68
C VAL A 308 -14.05 27.52 41.37
N ALA A 309 -13.56 28.69 40.96
CA ALA A 309 -14.43 29.77 40.49
C ALA A 309 -14.46 29.78 38.97
N LEU A 310 -15.66 29.87 38.39
CA LEU A 310 -15.86 29.87 36.93
C LEU A 310 -16.32 31.25 36.46
N ASP A 311 -15.65 31.80 35.45
CA ASP A 311 -16.05 33.03 34.77
C ASP A 311 -16.99 32.69 33.60
N VAL A 312 -18.29 32.80 33.88
CA VAL A 312 -19.38 32.35 33.02
C VAL A 312 -20.37 33.49 32.78
N THR A 313 -20.75 33.75 31.53
CA THR A 313 -21.76 34.76 31.17
C THR A 313 -22.75 34.21 30.15
N PRO A 314 -24.05 34.56 30.19
CA PRO A 314 -24.97 34.16 29.13
C PRO A 314 -24.50 34.72 27.79
N TYR A 315 -24.55 33.92 26.72
CA TYR A 315 -24.26 34.45 25.38
C TYR A 315 -25.28 35.54 25.01
N LYS A 316 -24.79 36.62 24.39
CA LYS A 316 -25.68 37.65 23.84
C LYS A 316 -26.52 37.11 22.69
N VAL A 317 -27.62 37.81 22.44
CA VAL A 317 -28.48 37.61 21.27
C VAL A 317 -28.57 38.94 20.53
N PHE A 318 -28.42 38.89 19.21
CA PHE A 318 -28.43 40.03 18.31
C PHE A 318 -29.58 39.87 17.30
N ASP A 319 -30.41 40.90 17.14
CA ASP A 319 -31.33 40.97 16.00
C ASP A 319 -30.67 41.78 14.87
N VAL A 320 -30.71 41.25 13.65
CA VAL A 320 -30.21 41.89 12.43
C VAL A 320 -31.31 41.88 11.36
N THR A 321 -31.40 42.95 10.59
CA THR A 321 -32.38 43.07 9.50
C THR A 321 -31.75 42.66 8.18
N LEU A 322 -32.30 41.67 7.48
CA LEU A 322 -31.87 41.21 6.17
C LEU A 322 -32.88 41.64 5.10
N ASN A 323 -32.50 42.62 4.27
CA ASN A 323 -33.27 43.06 3.12
C ASN A 323 -32.91 42.24 1.89
N LEU A 324 -33.88 41.49 1.35
CA LEU A 324 -33.72 40.67 0.16
C LEU A 324 -34.44 41.32 -1.03
N VAL A 325 -33.78 41.42 -2.19
CA VAL A 325 -34.46 41.80 -3.45
C VAL A 325 -35.45 40.71 -3.87
N ASP A 326 -35.01 39.45 -3.83
CA ASP A 326 -35.84 38.27 -4.06
C ASP A 326 -35.30 37.11 -3.19
N PRO A 327 -36.12 36.51 -2.31
CA PRO A 327 -35.70 35.40 -1.47
C PRO A 327 -35.51 34.09 -2.26
N GLU A 328 -36.16 33.89 -3.42
CA GLU A 328 -35.98 32.67 -4.22
C GLU A 328 -34.57 32.59 -4.87
N HIS A 329 -33.82 33.70 -4.87
CA HIS A 329 -32.46 33.76 -5.39
C HIS A 329 -31.37 33.38 -4.36
N VAL A 330 -31.69 33.19 -3.09
CA VAL A 330 -30.65 32.98 -2.04
C VAL A 330 -31.04 31.90 -1.04
N ILE A 331 -30.01 31.25 -0.48
CA ILE A 331 -30.11 30.43 0.73
C ILE A 331 -29.37 31.18 1.83
N VAL A 332 -30.01 31.34 2.98
CA VAL A 332 -29.45 32.06 4.14
C VAL A 332 -29.42 31.10 5.32
N THR A 333 -28.29 31.01 6.00
CA THR A 333 -28.07 30.08 7.11
C THR A 333 -27.45 30.78 8.32
N ASN A 334 -27.59 30.17 9.50
CA ASN A 334 -26.76 30.49 10.66
C ASN A 334 -25.68 29.41 10.81
N TYR A 335 -24.42 29.77 10.62
CA TYR A 335 -23.33 28.81 10.74
C TYR A 335 -23.02 28.53 12.21
N HIS A 336 -23.19 27.28 12.65
CA HIS A 336 -22.77 26.84 13.97
C HIS A 336 -21.39 26.18 13.89
N ASP A 337 -21.26 25.13 13.08
CA ASP A 337 -20.01 24.44 12.79
C ASP A 337 -20.07 23.67 11.44
N TYR A 338 -19.05 22.87 11.13
CA TYR A 338 -18.98 22.10 9.88
C TYR A 338 -20.12 21.09 9.66
N TYR A 339 -20.78 20.63 10.73
CA TYR A 339 -21.84 19.63 10.70
C TYR A 339 -23.23 20.23 10.93
N GLU A 340 -23.33 21.41 11.55
CA GLU A 340 -24.59 22.11 11.80
C GLU A 340 -24.60 23.53 11.19
N GLU A 341 -25.44 23.72 10.17
CA GLU A 341 -25.66 25.01 9.50
C GLU A 341 -27.17 25.18 9.16
N PRO A 342 -28.04 25.50 10.16
CA PRO A 342 -29.48 25.63 9.96
C PRO A 342 -29.86 26.76 8.99
N VAL A 343 -30.83 26.46 8.11
CA VAL A 343 -31.40 27.39 7.11
C VAL A 343 -32.48 28.27 7.75
N PHE A 344 -32.51 29.54 7.37
CA PHE A 344 -33.61 30.46 7.70
C PHE A 344 -34.78 30.29 6.72
N GLU A 345 -35.87 29.70 7.21
CA GLU A 345 -37.07 29.40 6.43
C GLU A 345 -38.06 30.58 6.36
N ASN A 346 -38.91 30.59 5.32
CA ASN A 346 -39.99 31.57 5.12
C ASN A 346 -39.54 33.04 4.95
N LEU A 347 -38.35 33.26 4.40
CA LEU A 347 -37.87 34.60 4.05
C LEU A 347 -38.74 35.25 2.97
N VAL A 348 -38.92 36.57 3.05
CA VAL A 348 -39.71 37.37 2.11
C VAL A 348 -38.87 38.45 1.44
N ALA A 349 -39.34 38.94 0.28
CA ALA A 349 -38.75 40.13 -0.35
C ALA A 349 -38.95 41.38 0.53
N GLY A 350 -37.93 42.22 0.61
CA GLY A 350 -37.83 43.29 1.61
C GLY A 350 -37.20 42.81 2.92
N ALA A 351 -37.55 43.45 4.03
CA ALA A 351 -36.92 43.27 5.34
C ALA A 351 -37.36 41.99 6.07
N ASN A 352 -36.39 41.23 6.55
CA ASN A 352 -36.55 40.06 7.42
C ASN A 352 -35.77 40.30 8.72
N THR A 353 -36.27 39.89 9.89
CA THR A 353 -35.50 39.97 11.15
C THR A 353 -34.93 38.60 11.48
N LEU A 354 -33.60 38.51 11.58
CA LEU A 354 -32.89 37.30 11.98
C LEU A 354 -32.32 37.47 13.39
N THR A 355 -32.50 36.47 14.24
CA THR A 355 -32.03 36.47 15.62
C THR A 355 -30.82 35.53 15.77
N ILE A 356 -29.64 36.10 15.99
CA ILE A 356 -28.33 35.44 15.98
C ILE A 356 -27.76 35.37 17.41
N LYS A 357 -27.15 34.26 17.79
CA LYS A 357 -26.48 34.11 19.10
C LYS A 357 -25.00 34.47 19.02
N GLU A 358 -24.43 35.03 20.08
CA GLU A 358 -22.97 35.27 20.17
C GLU A 358 -22.14 33.98 20.06
N SER A 359 -22.69 32.82 20.46
CA SER A 359 -22.05 31.51 20.28
C SER A 359 -21.90 31.11 18.82
N TYR A 360 -22.81 31.56 17.95
CA TYR A 360 -22.87 31.23 16.53
C TYR A 360 -23.13 32.53 15.75
N PRO A 361 -22.14 33.43 15.67
CA PRO A 361 -22.34 34.81 15.24
C PRO A 361 -22.32 35.00 13.72
N GLU A 362 -22.22 33.94 12.92
CA GLU A 362 -21.96 34.01 11.49
C GLU A 362 -23.20 33.63 10.66
N ILE A 363 -23.76 34.61 9.95
CA ILE A 363 -24.72 34.36 8.88
C ILE A 363 -23.92 34.02 7.62
N ARG A 364 -24.36 32.99 6.89
CA ARG A 364 -23.88 32.74 5.53
C ARG A 364 -24.99 32.90 4.52
N ILE A 365 -24.61 33.42 3.35
CA ILE A 365 -25.52 33.67 2.24
C ILE A 365 -24.92 33.05 0.98
N TYR A 366 -25.71 32.20 0.34
CA TYR A 366 -25.38 31.48 -0.89
C TYR A 366 -26.39 31.86 -1.99
N PRO A 367 -26.01 31.84 -3.28
CA PRO A 367 -26.97 31.83 -4.37
C PRO A 367 -27.78 30.52 -4.35
N ALA A 368 -29.11 30.59 -4.47
CA ALA A 368 -29.96 29.40 -4.42
C ALA A 368 -29.73 28.42 -5.60
N ASN A 369 -29.21 28.92 -6.73
CA ASN A 369 -28.78 28.13 -7.87
C ASN A 369 -27.71 28.90 -8.68
N THR A 370 -26.44 28.49 -8.56
CA THR A 370 -25.29 29.12 -9.23
C THR A 370 -25.36 29.15 -10.76
N THR A 371 -26.27 28.41 -11.40
CA THR A 371 -26.46 28.39 -12.85
C THR A 371 -27.55 29.35 -13.35
N THR A 372 -28.42 29.85 -12.47
CA THR A 372 -29.56 30.71 -12.86
C THR A 372 -29.68 32.00 -12.07
N VAL A 373 -29.11 32.10 -10.86
CA VAL A 373 -29.20 33.28 -10.00
C VAL A 373 -27.84 33.75 -9.52
N TYR A 374 -27.73 35.05 -9.22
CA TYR A 374 -26.52 35.68 -8.74
C TYR A 374 -26.77 36.69 -7.63
N ILE A 375 -25.75 36.85 -6.79
CA ILE A 375 -25.67 37.92 -5.80
C ILE A 375 -24.80 39.01 -6.44
N LYS A 376 -25.42 40.15 -6.74
CA LYS A 376 -24.77 41.32 -7.36
C LYS A 376 -23.92 42.08 -6.34
N SER A 377 -24.43 42.22 -5.13
CA SER A 377 -23.74 42.82 -3.99
C SER A 377 -24.46 42.50 -2.69
N ILE A 378 -23.70 42.41 -1.61
CA ILE A 378 -24.21 42.47 -0.24
C ILE A 378 -23.57 43.70 0.42
N VAL A 379 -24.38 44.54 1.04
CA VAL A 379 -23.92 45.77 1.72
C VAL A 379 -24.58 45.95 3.08
N ASP A 380 -23.86 46.49 4.07
CA ASP A 380 -24.44 46.88 5.37
C ASP A 380 -25.06 48.29 5.38
N GLU A 381 -25.62 48.71 6.52
CA GLU A 381 -26.17 50.05 6.73
C GLU A 381 -25.17 51.21 6.55
N ASN A 382 -23.87 50.91 6.63
CA ASN A 382 -22.78 51.87 6.49
C ASN A 382 -22.25 51.95 5.04
N GLY A 383 -22.73 51.08 4.16
CA GLY A 383 -22.28 50.95 2.76
C GLY A 383 -21.02 50.12 2.59
N ASN A 384 -20.58 49.35 3.60
CA ASN A 384 -19.50 48.38 3.46
C ASN A 384 -19.99 47.21 2.62
N SER A 385 -19.23 46.83 1.59
CA SER A 385 -19.51 45.64 0.77
C SER A 385 -18.89 44.38 1.39
N TYR A 386 -19.62 43.27 1.29
CA TYR A 386 -19.09 41.93 1.57
C TYR A 386 -18.74 41.23 0.26
N ASP A 387 -17.49 40.76 0.16
CA ASP A 387 -17.03 39.90 -0.92
C ASP A 387 -17.34 38.43 -0.60
N SER A 388 -17.39 37.58 -1.64
CA SER A 388 -17.58 36.14 -1.44
C SER A 388 -16.26 35.43 -1.19
N ASP A 389 -16.19 34.62 -0.14
CA ASP A 389 -15.18 33.57 -0.02
C ASP A 389 -15.49 32.44 -1.01
N TYR A 390 -14.45 31.77 -1.52
CA TYR A 390 -14.62 30.56 -2.32
C TYR A 390 -14.53 29.33 -1.42
N ASN A 391 -15.62 28.59 -1.31
CA ASN A 391 -15.67 27.30 -0.63
C ASN A 391 -15.80 26.18 -1.66
N SER A 392 -14.85 25.24 -1.67
CA SER A 392 -14.81 24.08 -2.58
C SER A 392 -15.97 23.07 -2.39
N GLN A 393 -16.88 23.34 -1.45
CA GLN A 393 -18.01 22.49 -1.09
C GLN A 393 -19.37 23.15 -1.38
N TYR A 394 -19.41 24.48 -1.57
CA TYR A 394 -20.65 25.26 -1.72
C TYR A 394 -20.54 26.42 -2.73
N GLY A 395 -19.42 26.58 -3.42
CA GLY A 395 -19.17 27.67 -4.37
C GLY A 395 -18.89 29.01 -3.67
N SER A 396 -19.46 30.09 -4.20
CA SER A 396 -19.31 31.44 -3.63
C SER A 396 -20.23 31.62 -2.41
N VAL A 397 -19.63 31.82 -1.24
CA VAL A 397 -20.31 32.05 0.04
C VAL A 397 -19.97 33.43 0.60
N TYR A 398 -20.96 34.13 1.14
CA TYR A 398 -20.74 35.41 1.83
C TYR A 398 -20.87 35.21 3.33
N CYS A 399 -19.75 35.32 4.06
CA CYS A 399 -19.66 35.10 5.50
C CYS A 399 -19.80 36.44 6.26
N ILE A 400 -20.85 36.60 7.09
CA ILE A 400 -21.17 37.87 7.76
C ILE A 400 -21.26 37.67 9.27
N LYS A 401 -20.32 38.27 10.01
CA LYS A 401 -20.24 38.15 11.48
C LYS A 401 -21.03 39.24 12.19
N VAL A 402 -22.14 38.86 12.81
CA VAL A 402 -23.00 39.69 13.65
C VAL A 402 -22.43 39.75 15.06
N THR A 403 -22.07 40.95 15.52
CA THR A 403 -21.52 41.19 16.87
C THR A 403 -22.07 42.52 17.41
N ASP A 404 -21.70 42.92 18.64
CA ASP A 404 -22.08 44.23 19.21
C ASP A 404 -21.80 45.39 18.24
N ASN A 405 -20.62 45.39 17.61
CA ASN A 405 -20.17 46.40 16.64
C ASN A 405 -20.32 45.95 15.17
N GLY A 406 -20.92 44.78 14.92
CA GLY A 406 -21.21 44.27 13.58
C GLY A 406 -22.51 44.86 13.00
N PRO A 407 -22.83 44.53 11.74
CA PRO A 407 -23.94 45.10 10.99
C PRO A 407 -25.29 44.89 11.71
N LYS A 408 -26.17 45.88 11.61
CA LYS A 408 -27.55 45.81 12.10
C LYS A 408 -28.56 45.68 10.95
N GLU A 409 -28.19 46.06 9.74
CA GLU A 409 -29.01 45.91 8.55
C GLU A 409 -28.14 45.53 7.34
N ILE A 410 -28.50 44.46 6.64
CA ILE A 410 -27.79 43.89 5.50
C ILE A 410 -28.73 43.93 4.31
N THR A 411 -28.27 44.39 3.14
CA THR A 411 -29.04 44.39 1.90
C THR A 411 -28.39 43.50 0.86
N VAL A 412 -29.12 42.48 0.40
CA VAL A 412 -28.69 41.52 -0.62
C VAL A 412 -29.38 41.85 -1.94
N ASN A 413 -28.58 42.32 -2.90
CA ASN A 413 -29.04 42.57 -4.26
C ASN A 413 -28.80 41.31 -5.10
N SER A 414 -29.85 40.58 -5.45
CA SER A 414 -29.80 39.39 -6.28
C SER A 414 -30.46 39.59 -7.65
N GLY A 415 -30.21 38.69 -8.59
CA GLY A 415 -30.82 38.70 -9.92
C GLY A 415 -30.67 37.37 -10.66
N ILE A 416 -31.26 37.26 -11.85
CA ILE A 416 -31.19 36.07 -12.71
C ILE A 416 -30.18 36.24 -13.86
N TYR A 417 -29.51 35.15 -14.23
CA TYR A 417 -28.65 35.09 -15.41
C TYR A 417 -29.46 34.93 -16.71
N GLY A 418 -28.87 35.35 -17.84
CA GLY A 418 -29.44 35.10 -19.16
C GLY A 418 -29.23 33.66 -19.60
N THR A 419 -30.23 33.04 -20.23
CA THR A 419 -30.17 31.64 -20.68
C THR A 419 -29.65 31.45 -22.11
N GLU A 420 -29.52 32.53 -22.88
CA GLU A 420 -29.07 32.50 -24.27
C GLU A 420 -27.53 32.45 -24.35
N PRO A 421 -26.92 31.50 -25.08
CA PRO A 421 -25.46 31.42 -25.18
C PRO A 421 -24.82 32.64 -25.84
N VAL A 422 -23.72 33.11 -25.22
CA VAL A 422 -22.88 34.25 -25.66
C VAL A 422 -21.51 33.76 -26.15
N PRO A 423 -20.91 34.39 -27.16
CA PRO A 423 -19.66 33.92 -27.76
C PRO A 423 -18.42 34.33 -26.95
N VAL A 424 -17.52 33.39 -26.71
CA VAL A 424 -16.13 33.67 -26.32
C VAL A 424 -15.26 33.46 -27.55
N LYS A 425 -14.77 34.56 -28.12
CA LYS A 425 -14.03 34.58 -29.39
C LYS A 425 -12.54 34.53 -29.14
N PHE A 426 -11.85 33.60 -29.77
CA PHE A 426 -10.40 33.61 -29.81
C PHE A 426 -9.89 34.76 -30.67
N VAL A 427 -8.92 35.50 -30.15
CA VAL A 427 -8.16 36.52 -30.87
C VAL A 427 -6.77 35.94 -31.15
N PRO A 428 -6.46 35.58 -32.41
CA PRO A 428 -5.17 34.99 -32.77
C PRO A 428 -3.99 35.93 -32.48
N GLY A 429 -2.87 35.34 -32.06
CA GLY A 429 -1.59 36.03 -31.97
C GLY A 429 -0.85 36.09 -33.32
N ASP A 430 0.34 36.69 -33.29
CA ASP A 430 1.22 36.82 -34.46
C ASP A 430 1.82 35.48 -34.94
N ASP A 431 1.61 34.38 -34.20
CA ASP A 431 2.09 33.04 -34.53
C ASP A 431 1.25 32.31 -35.59
N GLY A 432 0.08 32.87 -35.95
CA GLY A 432 -0.83 32.32 -36.96
C GLY A 432 -1.61 31.08 -36.52
N ARG A 433 -1.58 30.74 -35.22
CA ARG A 433 -2.32 29.60 -34.67
C ARG A 433 -3.79 29.93 -34.40
N SER A 434 -4.58 28.88 -34.25
CA SER A 434 -6.00 28.91 -33.94
C SER A 434 -6.29 28.42 -32.53
N PHE A 435 -7.52 28.59 -32.05
CA PHE A 435 -7.92 28.19 -30.70
C PHE A 435 -7.75 26.68 -30.47
N THR A 436 -8.09 25.88 -31.48
CA THR A 436 -7.93 24.41 -31.49
C THR A 436 -6.48 23.95 -31.53
N ASP A 437 -5.53 24.81 -31.87
CA ASP A 437 -4.10 24.49 -31.78
C ASP A 437 -3.55 24.68 -30.35
N TYR A 438 -4.33 25.26 -29.43
CA TYR A 438 -3.97 25.55 -28.04
C TYR A 438 -4.82 24.79 -27.01
N VAL A 439 -6.09 24.49 -27.33
CA VAL A 439 -7.09 23.97 -26.41
C VAL A 439 -7.48 22.53 -26.76
N ARG A 440 -7.39 21.63 -25.77
CA ARG A 440 -7.78 20.21 -25.85
C ARG A 440 -9.25 19.99 -25.52
N SER A 441 -9.75 20.66 -24.49
CA SER A 441 -11.15 20.55 -24.08
C SER A 441 -11.62 21.80 -23.36
N ILE A 442 -12.93 22.04 -23.40
CA ILE A 442 -13.60 23.01 -22.55
C ILE A 442 -14.67 22.27 -21.76
N THR A 443 -14.74 22.56 -20.47
CA THR A 443 -15.66 21.90 -19.56
C THR A 443 -16.45 22.95 -18.80
N LYS A 444 -17.77 22.88 -18.92
CA LYS A 444 -18.72 23.59 -18.08
C LYS A 444 -18.70 22.95 -16.69
N VAL A 445 -18.48 23.77 -15.67
CA VAL A 445 -18.41 23.36 -14.26
C VAL A 445 -19.76 23.67 -13.62
N ILE A 446 -20.46 22.63 -13.18
CA ILE A 446 -21.77 22.73 -12.52
C ILE A 446 -21.57 22.39 -11.05
N GLU A 447 -21.92 23.33 -10.18
CA GLU A 447 -21.83 23.16 -8.71
C GLU A 447 -23.24 22.78 -8.20
N VAL A 448 -23.45 21.51 -7.83
CA VAL A 448 -24.71 21.00 -7.25
C VAL A 448 -24.42 20.55 -5.82
N GLY A 449 -24.60 21.46 -4.86
CA GLY A 449 -24.20 21.22 -3.47
C GLY A 449 -22.76 20.76 -3.37
N TYR A 450 -22.56 19.59 -2.76
CA TYR A 450 -21.26 18.94 -2.52
C TYR A 450 -20.56 18.37 -3.77
N SER A 451 -21.21 18.36 -4.94
CA SER A 451 -20.71 17.71 -6.15
C SER A 451 -20.46 18.67 -7.31
N TYR A 452 -19.34 18.45 -7.99
CA TYR A 452 -19.04 19.06 -9.27
C TYR A 452 -19.46 18.12 -10.40
N GLU A 453 -20.42 18.54 -11.22
CA GLU A 453 -20.69 17.91 -12.50
C GLU A 453 -19.95 18.66 -13.62
N TYR A 454 -19.42 17.89 -14.57
CA TYR A 454 -18.56 18.38 -15.65
C TYR A 454 -19.18 18.05 -17.00
N GLU A 455 -19.68 19.06 -17.70
CA GLU A 455 -20.25 18.91 -19.05
C GLU A 455 -19.23 19.37 -20.10
N PRO A 456 -18.91 18.56 -21.13
CA PRO A 456 -18.06 19.00 -22.23
C PRO A 456 -18.77 20.07 -23.07
N VAL A 457 -18.00 21.01 -23.61
CA VAL A 457 -18.50 22.15 -24.37
C VAL A 457 -17.87 22.14 -25.75
N ASP A 458 -18.71 22.18 -26.80
CA ASP A 458 -18.24 22.27 -28.18
C ASP A 458 -17.49 23.59 -28.43
N PHE A 459 -16.35 23.49 -29.10
CA PHE A 459 -15.50 24.61 -29.48
C PHE A 459 -14.97 24.43 -30.90
N ASP A 460 -14.61 25.54 -31.55
CA ASP A 460 -13.97 25.53 -32.86
C ASP A 460 -12.70 26.40 -32.86
N LYS A 461 -12.04 26.48 -34.03
CA LYS A 461 -10.80 27.24 -34.24
C LYS A 461 -10.88 28.74 -33.85
N ASN A 462 -12.08 29.29 -33.66
CA ASN A 462 -12.36 30.68 -33.32
C ASN A 462 -12.90 30.87 -31.88
N GLY A 463 -12.96 29.81 -31.04
CA GLY A 463 -13.45 29.90 -29.66
C GLY A 463 -14.66 28.99 -29.40
N PHE A 464 -15.55 29.41 -28.47
CA PHE A 464 -16.68 28.59 -28.01
C PHE A 464 -17.89 29.43 -27.61
N MET A 465 -19.03 28.76 -27.37
CA MET A 465 -20.24 29.39 -26.85
C MET A 465 -20.38 29.11 -25.34
N ALA A 466 -20.50 30.18 -24.55
CA ALA A 466 -20.70 30.11 -23.11
C ALA A 466 -22.15 30.48 -22.75
N ILE A 467 -22.73 29.83 -21.75
CA ILE A 467 -23.97 30.28 -21.11
C ILE A 467 -23.57 31.39 -20.11
N PRO A 468 -24.26 32.54 -20.09
CA PRO A 468 -23.98 33.62 -19.15
C PRO A 468 -23.79 33.14 -17.71
N ALA A 469 -22.66 33.56 -17.15
CA ALA A 469 -22.11 33.34 -15.82
C ALA A 469 -21.84 31.92 -15.34
N VAL A 470 -22.16 30.90 -16.14
CA VAL A 470 -21.66 29.54 -15.91
C VAL A 470 -20.13 29.54 -15.86
N LYS A 471 -19.56 28.73 -14.98
CA LYS A 471 -18.11 28.54 -14.84
C LYS A 471 -17.59 27.60 -15.93
N TYR A 472 -16.46 27.96 -16.53
CA TYR A 472 -15.78 27.19 -17.56
C TYR A 472 -14.33 26.93 -17.16
N ARG A 473 -13.87 25.71 -17.40
CA ARG A 473 -12.46 25.29 -17.35
C ARG A 473 -11.97 25.03 -18.78
N ILE A 474 -10.80 25.55 -19.11
CA ILE A 474 -10.11 25.25 -20.37
C ILE A 474 -8.94 24.33 -20.08
N THR A 475 -8.86 23.22 -20.80
CA THR A 475 -7.70 22.30 -20.76
C THR A 475 -6.82 22.61 -21.95
N TYR A 476 -5.57 23.02 -21.70
CA TYR A 476 -4.62 23.40 -22.74
C TYR A 476 -3.75 22.24 -23.23
N ASP A 477 -3.15 22.37 -24.41
CA ASP A 477 -2.21 21.38 -24.97
C ASP A 477 -0.81 21.48 -24.36
N THR A 478 -0.67 21.06 -23.10
CA THR A 478 0.62 21.10 -22.38
C THR A 478 1.67 20.09 -22.85
N ASP A 479 1.36 19.23 -23.81
CA ASP A 479 2.38 18.39 -24.47
C ASP A 479 3.09 19.20 -25.55
N THR A 480 2.35 20.01 -26.31
CA THR A 480 2.92 20.89 -27.35
C THR A 480 3.51 22.18 -26.75
N TYR A 481 2.90 22.75 -25.71
CA TYR A 481 3.33 24.02 -25.11
C TYR A 481 3.86 23.87 -23.69
N ASN A 482 4.85 24.69 -23.36
CA ASN A 482 5.38 24.78 -22.01
C ASN A 482 4.34 25.42 -21.08
N SER A 483 3.83 24.64 -20.12
CA SER A 483 2.86 25.12 -19.15
C SER A 483 3.34 26.37 -18.40
N SER A 484 4.63 26.48 -18.10
CA SER A 484 5.20 27.61 -17.36
C SER A 484 5.20 28.93 -18.14
N THR A 485 5.02 28.90 -19.46
CA THR A 485 4.90 30.11 -20.31
C THR A 485 3.58 30.21 -21.04
N LEU A 486 2.74 29.16 -20.97
CA LEU A 486 1.37 29.21 -21.46
C LEU A 486 0.57 30.24 -20.66
N LYS A 487 0.00 31.19 -21.39
CA LYS A 487 -0.80 32.27 -20.83
C LYS A 487 -2.04 32.52 -21.66
N ALA A 488 -3.19 32.44 -21.01
CA ALA A 488 -4.49 32.75 -21.57
C ALA A 488 -5.14 33.91 -20.82
N ILE A 489 -5.55 34.96 -21.53
CA ILE A 489 -6.25 36.12 -20.97
C ILE A 489 -7.64 36.22 -21.60
N TYR A 490 -8.67 36.15 -20.76
CA TYR A 490 -10.05 36.44 -21.15
C TYR A 490 -10.39 37.90 -20.83
N THR A 491 -11.09 38.58 -21.76
CA THR A 491 -11.56 39.96 -21.64
C THR A 491 -13.09 39.97 -21.76
N GLU A 492 -13.76 40.40 -20.70
CA GLU A 492 -15.22 40.44 -20.59
C GLU A 492 -15.84 41.59 -21.41
N SER A 493 -16.91 41.32 -22.17
CA SER A 493 -17.54 42.35 -23.02
C SER A 493 -18.28 43.40 -22.20
N ALA A 494 -18.91 43.00 -21.09
CA ALA A 494 -19.77 43.85 -20.27
C ALA A 494 -19.03 45.06 -19.63
N ASN A 495 -17.72 44.91 -19.35
CA ASN A 495 -16.95 45.89 -18.59
C ASN A 495 -15.46 46.01 -18.99
N SER A 496 -15.00 45.26 -20.01
CA SER A 496 -13.58 45.18 -20.41
C SER A 496 -12.62 44.72 -19.31
N ALA A 497 -13.12 44.04 -18.27
CA ALA A 497 -12.27 43.45 -17.25
C ALA A 497 -11.50 42.25 -17.82
N THR A 498 -10.20 42.20 -17.56
CA THR A 498 -9.34 41.07 -17.94
C THR A 498 -9.20 40.09 -16.78
N LYS A 499 -9.18 38.79 -17.10
CA LYS A 499 -8.90 37.70 -16.18
C LYS A 499 -7.80 36.82 -16.78
N ASP A 500 -6.83 36.45 -15.96
CA ASP A 500 -5.91 35.36 -16.31
C ASP A 500 -6.67 34.04 -16.13
N VAL A 501 -6.81 33.28 -17.21
CA VAL A 501 -7.58 32.02 -17.27
C VAL A 501 -6.69 30.84 -17.65
N SER A 502 -5.37 31.02 -17.62
CA SER A 502 -4.36 29.98 -17.88
C SER A 502 -4.51 28.79 -16.94
N TYR A 503 -5.07 29.02 -15.75
CA TYR A 503 -5.34 28.03 -14.72
C TYR A 503 -6.65 28.34 -13.99
N GLY A 504 -7.42 27.29 -13.66
CA GLY A 504 -8.65 27.40 -12.87
C GLY A 504 -9.92 27.63 -13.70
N ASP A 505 -10.97 28.09 -13.02
CA ASP A 505 -12.31 28.26 -13.58
C ASP A 505 -12.65 29.75 -13.74
N PHE A 506 -13.38 30.11 -14.80
CA PHE A 506 -13.87 31.47 -15.01
C PHE A 506 -15.31 31.52 -15.51
N SER A 507 -16.04 32.55 -15.08
CA SER A 507 -17.37 32.88 -15.58
C SER A 507 -17.33 33.95 -16.67
N VAL A 508 -18.21 33.80 -17.65
CA VAL A 508 -18.40 34.64 -18.86
C VAL A 508 -19.77 35.32 -18.78
N ILE A 509 -19.87 36.65 -18.74
CA ILE A 509 -21.16 37.34 -18.50
C ILE A 509 -21.88 37.73 -19.80
N GLU A 510 -21.26 38.53 -20.67
CA GLU A 510 -21.85 38.97 -21.96
C GLU A 510 -21.07 38.43 -23.17
N GLY A 511 -20.23 37.42 -22.96
CA GLY A 511 -19.28 36.92 -23.95
C GLY A 511 -18.00 37.75 -23.93
N GLY A 512 -17.07 37.51 -24.85
CA GLY A 512 -15.83 38.28 -24.86
C GLY A 512 -14.77 37.75 -25.79
N GLU A 513 -13.54 38.19 -25.54
CA GLU A 513 -12.37 37.86 -26.33
C GLU A 513 -11.35 37.13 -25.46
N ILE A 514 -10.75 36.06 -25.97
CA ILE A 514 -9.68 35.30 -25.31
C ILE A 514 -8.43 35.29 -26.19
N THR A 515 -7.29 35.68 -25.63
CA THR A 515 -5.97 35.49 -26.24
C THR A 515 -5.28 34.33 -25.54
N ILE A 516 -4.50 33.55 -26.30
CA ILE A 516 -3.65 32.48 -25.77
C ILE A 516 -2.29 32.58 -26.46
N GLN A 517 -1.22 32.43 -25.68
CA GLN A 517 0.16 32.34 -26.14
C GLN A 517 0.91 31.30 -25.30
N GLY A 518 1.95 30.69 -25.84
CA GLY A 518 2.85 29.80 -25.10
C GLY A 518 4.05 29.39 -25.94
N ASP A 519 5.20 29.18 -25.30
CA ASP A 519 6.37 28.64 -26.00
C ASP A 519 6.17 27.15 -26.29
N LEU A 520 6.78 26.66 -27.37
CA LEU A 520 6.81 25.24 -27.65
C LEU A 520 7.67 24.50 -26.63
N ASN A 521 7.21 23.31 -26.24
CA ASN A 521 8.03 22.35 -25.51
C ASN A 521 9.19 21.83 -26.39
N PRO A 522 10.29 21.35 -25.79
CA PRO A 522 11.24 20.50 -26.49
C PRO A 522 10.53 19.25 -27.04
N THR A 523 10.97 18.78 -28.20
CA THR A 523 10.44 17.58 -28.86
C THR A 523 11.40 16.40 -28.75
N VAL A 524 10.88 15.18 -28.82
CA VAL A 524 11.65 13.98 -29.16
C VAL A 524 11.10 13.31 -30.42
N LYS A 525 11.97 12.63 -31.16
CA LYS A 525 11.66 11.84 -32.34
C LYS A 525 11.72 10.36 -32.03
N PHE A 526 10.76 9.59 -32.55
CA PHE A 526 10.69 8.15 -32.32
C PHE A 526 9.85 7.45 -33.39
N THR A 527 9.98 6.13 -33.48
CA THR A 527 9.11 5.29 -34.32
C THR A 527 8.07 4.56 -33.47
N PHE A 528 6.87 4.41 -34.00
CA PHE A 528 5.76 3.70 -33.36
C PHE A 528 5.07 2.75 -34.35
N SER A 529 4.68 1.57 -33.88
CA SER A 529 3.84 0.64 -34.62
C SER A 529 2.89 -0.14 -33.70
N ILE A 530 1.73 -0.52 -34.22
CA ILE A 530 0.71 -1.29 -33.50
C ILE A 530 0.07 -2.29 -34.47
N ASN A 531 -0.09 -3.55 -34.08
CA ASN A 531 -0.61 -4.61 -34.96
C ASN A 531 -2.15 -4.62 -35.09
N ASP A 532 -2.88 -4.09 -34.11
CA ASP A 532 -4.35 -4.05 -34.07
C ASP A 532 -4.79 -2.76 -33.34
N THR A 533 -5.57 -1.95 -34.04
CA THR A 533 -6.11 -0.66 -33.56
C THR A 533 -7.61 -0.71 -33.29
N GLU A 534 -8.24 -1.87 -33.45
CA GLU A 534 -9.66 -2.09 -33.13
C GLU A 534 -9.81 -2.41 -31.64
N HIS A 535 -8.86 -3.18 -31.09
CA HIS A 535 -8.91 -3.71 -29.71
C HIS A 535 -7.90 -3.07 -28.73
N ALA A 536 -7.25 -1.96 -29.08
CA ALA A 536 -6.48 -1.15 -28.14
C ALA A 536 -6.43 0.32 -28.54
N THR A 537 -6.45 1.22 -27.54
CA THR A 537 -6.33 2.66 -27.72
C THR A 537 -5.02 3.19 -27.15
N VAL A 538 -4.29 3.97 -27.95
CA VAL A 538 -3.07 4.67 -27.52
C VAL A 538 -3.46 6.07 -27.02
N TYR A 539 -2.93 6.47 -25.87
CA TYR A 539 -3.13 7.80 -25.30
C TYR A 539 -1.79 8.51 -25.04
N ARG A 540 -1.78 9.84 -25.19
CA ARG A 540 -0.71 10.69 -24.62
C ARG A 540 -0.93 10.96 -23.13
N GLN A 541 -2.19 11.01 -22.73
CA GLN A 541 -2.61 11.23 -21.35
C GLN A 541 -3.80 10.32 -21.05
N TYR A 542 -3.70 9.55 -19.96
CA TYR A 542 -4.75 8.64 -19.52
C TYR A 542 -4.90 8.70 -18.00
N ASN A 543 -6.15 8.71 -17.53
CA ASN A 543 -6.55 8.60 -16.14
C ASN A 543 -7.77 7.68 -16.07
N GLN A 544 -7.62 6.53 -15.43
CA GLN A 544 -8.70 5.55 -15.25
C GLN A 544 -9.91 6.10 -14.47
N ASN A 545 -9.70 7.10 -13.61
CA ASN A 545 -10.73 7.67 -12.74
C ASN A 545 -11.45 8.89 -13.35
N SER A 546 -11.00 9.40 -14.51
CA SER A 546 -11.60 10.57 -15.16
C SER A 546 -11.31 10.58 -16.67
N SER A 547 -12.33 10.26 -17.46
CA SER A 547 -12.24 10.21 -18.93
C SER A 547 -12.07 11.59 -19.59
N TYR A 548 -12.48 12.67 -18.92
CA TYR A 548 -12.42 14.04 -19.46
C TYR A 548 -11.00 14.55 -19.75
N GLY A 549 -9.99 13.96 -19.12
CA GLY A 549 -8.57 14.26 -19.33
C GLY A 549 -7.86 13.31 -20.30
N ASN A 550 -8.55 12.33 -20.88
CA ASN A 550 -7.92 11.28 -21.68
C ASN A 550 -7.74 11.72 -23.13
N PHE A 551 -6.49 11.79 -23.61
CA PHE A 551 -6.15 12.26 -24.95
C PHE A 551 -5.67 11.11 -25.85
N ALA A 552 -6.60 10.53 -26.62
CA ALA A 552 -6.34 9.42 -27.53
C ALA A 552 -5.61 9.88 -28.80
N VAL A 553 -4.67 9.06 -29.28
CA VAL A 553 -4.01 9.24 -30.58
C VAL A 553 -4.90 8.69 -31.68
N THR A 554 -5.44 9.57 -32.53
CA THR A 554 -6.37 9.20 -33.61
C THR A 554 -5.65 8.96 -34.94
N GLY A 555 -6.28 8.22 -35.85
CA GLY A 555 -5.73 7.96 -37.20
C GLY A 555 -4.63 6.88 -37.25
N LEU A 556 -4.61 5.98 -36.26
CA LEU A 556 -3.75 4.79 -36.26
C LEU A 556 -4.31 3.72 -37.21
N GLU A 557 -3.42 3.03 -37.92
CA GLU A 557 -3.73 1.92 -38.82
C GLU A 557 -2.92 0.70 -38.39
N ALA A 558 -3.59 -0.45 -38.25
CA ALA A 558 -2.97 -1.73 -37.94
C ALA A 558 -1.80 -2.09 -38.88
N GLY A 559 -0.65 -2.44 -38.31
CA GLY A 559 0.56 -2.84 -39.01
C GLY A 559 1.38 -1.70 -39.63
N LYS A 560 0.96 -0.44 -39.47
CA LYS A 560 1.68 0.73 -40.00
C LYS A 560 2.72 1.25 -39.01
N THR A 561 3.91 1.55 -39.51
CA THR A 561 4.94 2.26 -38.77
C THR A 561 4.80 3.77 -39.00
N TYR A 562 4.89 4.53 -37.91
CA TYR A 562 4.85 5.99 -37.89
C TYR A 562 6.21 6.51 -37.42
N GLU A 563 6.70 7.57 -38.06
CA GLU A 563 7.76 8.43 -37.52
C GLU A 563 7.07 9.64 -36.88
N TRP A 564 7.28 9.84 -35.58
CA TRP A 564 6.62 10.90 -34.80
C TRP A 564 7.63 11.82 -34.14
N GLU A 565 7.22 13.08 -33.98
CA GLU A 565 7.92 14.11 -33.22
C GLU A 565 6.94 14.67 -32.16
N TRP A 566 7.17 14.40 -30.88
CA TRP A 566 6.26 14.73 -29.78
C TRP A 566 6.92 15.66 -28.77
N GLY A 567 6.22 16.73 -28.37
CA GLY A 567 6.65 17.65 -27.32
C GLY A 567 6.48 17.08 -25.91
N TYR A 568 7.29 17.55 -24.96
CA TYR A 568 7.20 17.18 -23.54
C TYR A 568 7.52 18.34 -22.60
N GLY A 569 6.83 18.38 -21.45
CA GLY A 569 7.02 19.45 -20.46
C GLY A 569 8.41 19.43 -19.81
N GLY A 570 8.97 20.61 -19.52
CA GLY A 570 10.36 20.78 -19.07
C GLY A 570 10.78 20.11 -17.75
N TYR A 571 9.85 19.47 -17.02
CA TYR A 571 10.12 18.66 -15.82
C TYR A 571 10.21 17.15 -16.09
N SER A 572 10.04 16.72 -17.35
CA SER A 572 10.04 15.30 -17.74
C SER A 572 11.22 14.97 -18.67
N SER A 573 11.65 13.71 -18.67
CA SER A 573 12.76 13.22 -19.50
C SER A 573 12.37 12.88 -20.94
N GLY A 574 11.13 13.18 -21.34
CA GLY A 574 10.51 12.84 -22.62
C GLY A 574 8.98 12.88 -22.51
N PRO A 575 8.23 12.62 -23.58
CA PRO A 575 6.76 12.52 -23.51
C PRO A 575 6.34 11.16 -22.95
N ARG A 576 5.13 11.11 -22.36
CA ARG A 576 4.54 9.88 -21.83
C ARG A 576 3.55 9.29 -22.83
N MET A 577 3.45 7.96 -22.87
CA MET A 577 2.48 7.23 -23.68
C MET A 577 1.84 6.12 -22.84
N TYR A 578 0.55 5.89 -23.09
CA TYR A 578 -0.24 4.80 -22.52
C TYR A 578 -0.84 3.98 -23.66
N VAL A 579 -1.01 2.69 -23.44
CA VAL A 579 -1.62 1.73 -24.37
C VAL A 579 -2.62 0.90 -23.57
N ILE A 580 -3.91 1.13 -23.81
CA ILE A 580 -5.01 0.53 -23.05
C ILE A 580 -5.76 -0.44 -23.97
N PRO A 581 -5.68 -1.76 -23.74
CA PRO A 581 -6.46 -2.74 -24.50
C PRO A 581 -7.95 -2.69 -24.12
N GLU A 582 -8.80 -3.23 -25.00
CA GLU A 582 -10.21 -3.50 -24.71
C GLU A 582 -10.36 -4.69 -23.74
N ASP A 583 -11.45 -4.72 -22.96
CA ASP A 583 -11.77 -5.85 -22.07
C ASP A 583 -11.73 -7.20 -22.83
N GLY A 584 -10.93 -8.15 -22.33
CA GLY A 584 -10.70 -9.45 -22.96
C GLY A 584 -9.53 -9.49 -23.96
N TYR A 585 -8.81 -8.38 -24.13
CA TYR A 585 -7.58 -8.28 -24.90
C TYR A 585 -6.41 -7.84 -24.00
N TYR A 586 -5.19 -8.19 -24.42
CA TYR A 586 -3.94 -7.74 -23.81
C TYR A 586 -3.19 -6.83 -24.79
N ALA A 587 -2.29 -5.99 -24.27
CA ALA A 587 -1.34 -5.24 -25.08
C ALA A 587 0.07 -5.36 -24.48
N ILE A 588 1.01 -5.89 -25.25
CA ILE A 588 2.44 -5.93 -24.93
C ILE A 588 3.11 -4.78 -25.68
N VAL A 589 3.79 -3.91 -24.94
CA VAL A 589 4.57 -2.80 -25.51
C VAL A 589 6.05 -3.14 -25.42
N LYS A 590 6.79 -2.99 -26.52
CA LYS A 590 8.25 -3.16 -26.57
C LYS A 590 8.96 -1.94 -27.13
N GLU A 591 10.06 -1.56 -26.50
CA GLU A 591 11.15 -0.79 -27.11
C GLU A 591 12.07 -1.76 -27.84
N LEU A 592 12.06 -1.72 -29.17
CA LEU A 592 12.76 -2.68 -30.02
C LEU A 592 14.28 -2.43 -30.09
N ASN A 593 14.76 -1.24 -29.74
CA ASN A 593 16.20 -0.95 -29.75
C ASN A 593 16.95 -1.69 -28.63
N ASP A 594 16.33 -1.80 -27.45
CA ASP A 594 16.90 -2.41 -26.24
C ASP A 594 16.27 -3.76 -25.86
N ASP A 595 15.32 -4.26 -26.67
CA ASP A 595 14.45 -5.44 -26.41
C ASP A 595 13.75 -5.40 -25.03
N LEU A 596 13.33 -4.19 -24.63
CA LEU A 596 12.71 -3.92 -23.33
C LEU A 596 11.19 -3.92 -23.43
N THR A 597 10.51 -4.71 -22.59
CA THR A 597 9.06 -4.61 -22.40
C THR A 597 8.72 -3.41 -21.51
N LEU A 598 7.74 -2.62 -21.91
CA LEU A 598 7.30 -1.40 -21.22
C LEU A 598 5.90 -1.58 -20.63
N ASP A 599 5.64 -0.96 -19.47
CA ASP A 599 4.31 -0.92 -18.87
C ASP A 599 3.40 0.06 -19.63
N GLY A 600 2.60 -0.48 -20.55
CA GLY A 600 1.64 0.29 -21.34
C GLY A 600 0.47 0.86 -20.53
N ILE A 601 0.09 0.23 -19.41
CA ILE A 601 -1.11 0.59 -18.64
C ILE A 601 -0.78 1.71 -17.66
N SER A 602 0.31 1.57 -16.89
CA SER A 602 0.82 2.65 -16.04
C SER A 602 1.42 3.79 -16.87
N GLY A 603 1.77 3.53 -18.13
CA GLY A 603 2.29 4.47 -19.10
C GLY A 603 3.77 4.81 -18.92
N PHE A 604 4.50 4.80 -20.03
CA PHE A 604 5.96 4.84 -20.09
C PHE A 604 6.48 6.14 -20.73
N MET A 605 7.75 6.45 -20.47
CA MET A 605 8.45 7.60 -21.03
C MET A 605 9.13 7.23 -22.35
N ILE A 606 8.99 8.07 -23.36
CA ILE A 606 9.60 7.89 -24.69
C ILE A 606 10.90 8.69 -24.75
N SER A 607 11.96 8.08 -25.29
CA SER A 607 13.27 8.72 -25.47
C SER A 607 13.54 9.11 -26.91
N GLU A 608 14.53 9.96 -27.13
CA GLU A 608 15.00 10.36 -28.46
C GLU A 608 15.54 9.14 -29.24
N ASN A 609 14.97 8.89 -30.42
CA ASN A 609 15.12 7.72 -31.28
C ASN A 609 14.55 6.39 -30.75
N SER A 610 13.62 6.41 -29.77
CA SER A 610 12.86 5.22 -29.36
C SER A 610 12.18 4.50 -30.54
N ASN A 611 12.02 3.19 -30.44
CA ASN A 611 11.39 2.35 -31.47
C ASN A 611 10.32 1.44 -30.85
N ILE A 612 9.14 2.01 -30.68
CA ILE A 612 8.03 1.40 -29.94
C ILE A 612 7.21 0.48 -30.86
N SER A 613 6.95 -0.73 -30.40
CA SER A 613 6.06 -1.69 -31.05
C SER A 613 5.04 -2.24 -30.05
N VAL A 614 3.77 -2.19 -30.44
CA VAL A 614 2.64 -2.67 -29.65
C VAL A 614 2.07 -3.93 -30.31
N LYS A 615 2.11 -5.05 -29.57
CA LYS A 615 1.37 -6.26 -29.91
C LYS A 615 0.14 -6.38 -29.02
N VAL A 616 -1.03 -6.22 -29.63
CA VAL A 616 -2.33 -6.52 -29.07
C VAL A 616 -2.71 -7.95 -29.46
N GLY A 617 -3.40 -8.65 -28.56
CA GLY A 617 -3.95 -9.97 -28.81
C GLY A 617 -5.10 -10.27 -27.85
N LYS A 618 -5.90 -11.29 -28.19
CA LYS A 618 -7.01 -11.73 -27.34
C LYS A 618 -6.47 -12.55 -26.15
N ILE A 619 -7.05 -12.36 -24.96
CA ILE A 619 -6.71 -13.14 -23.77
C ILE A 619 -7.27 -14.56 -23.93
N GLU A 620 -6.39 -15.53 -24.16
CA GLU A 620 -6.72 -16.95 -24.20
C GLU A 620 -5.75 -17.74 -23.30
N ARG A 621 -6.24 -18.11 -22.10
CA ARG A 621 -5.48 -18.82 -21.07
C ARG A 621 -5.52 -20.34 -21.31
N ASN A 622 -4.98 -20.76 -22.45
CA ASN A 622 -4.98 -22.16 -22.90
C ASN A 622 -3.78 -22.98 -22.37
N GLU A 623 -2.74 -22.31 -21.88
CA GLU A 623 -1.56 -22.95 -21.28
C GLU A 623 -1.83 -23.22 -19.79
N ARG A 624 -1.24 -24.28 -19.24
CA ARG A 624 -1.45 -24.69 -17.85
C ARG A 624 -0.14 -24.97 -17.13
N ALA A 625 -0.10 -24.68 -15.83
CA ALA A 625 0.98 -25.07 -14.94
C ALA A 625 0.41 -25.70 -13.67
N VAL A 626 1.24 -26.46 -12.96
CA VAL A 626 0.87 -27.07 -11.68
C VAL A 626 1.63 -26.35 -10.58
N VAL A 627 0.93 -25.89 -9.54
CA VAL A 627 1.51 -25.28 -8.35
C VAL A 627 1.29 -26.24 -7.18
N PHE A 628 2.37 -26.73 -6.59
CA PHE A 628 2.37 -27.46 -5.33
C PHE A 628 2.75 -26.51 -4.18
N ILE A 629 2.01 -26.56 -3.08
CA ILE A 629 2.29 -25.80 -1.86
C ILE A 629 2.39 -26.74 -0.68
N LYS A 630 3.40 -26.52 0.17
CA LYS A 630 3.59 -27.20 1.44
C LYS A 630 3.69 -26.18 2.57
N ASP A 631 3.11 -26.51 3.72
CA ASP A 631 3.08 -25.71 4.94
C ASP A 631 2.28 -24.39 4.80
N TYR A 632 1.19 -24.43 4.02
CA TYR A 632 0.31 -23.30 3.65
C TYR A 632 -0.15 -22.44 4.84
N ASP A 633 -0.47 -23.08 5.98
CA ASP A 633 -0.92 -22.42 7.22
C ASP A 633 0.05 -21.34 7.76
N ASN A 634 1.32 -21.33 7.33
CA ASN A 634 2.28 -20.29 7.74
C ASN A 634 2.04 -18.94 7.03
N ALA A 635 1.34 -18.90 5.90
CA ALA A 635 0.97 -17.67 5.18
C ALA A 635 -0.34 -17.03 5.68
N ASN A 636 -0.52 -17.00 7.00
CA ASN A 636 -1.79 -16.66 7.65
C ASN A 636 -2.18 -15.16 7.64
N TYR A 637 -1.34 -14.27 7.11
CA TYR A 637 -1.70 -12.85 6.91
C TYR A 637 -2.06 -12.55 5.45
N GLY A 638 -1.54 -13.32 4.50
CA GLY A 638 -1.90 -13.20 3.09
C GLY A 638 -1.09 -14.15 2.21
N PHE A 639 -1.76 -14.67 1.18
CA PHE A 639 -1.16 -15.51 0.13
C PHE A 639 -1.77 -15.09 -1.21
N ASN A 640 -0.94 -14.74 -2.19
CA ASN A 640 -1.39 -14.17 -3.45
C ASN A 640 -0.55 -14.65 -4.64
N PHE A 641 -1.24 -15.07 -5.68
CA PHE A 641 -0.73 -15.18 -7.04
C PHE A 641 -1.46 -14.17 -7.93
N SER A 642 -0.70 -13.36 -8.66
CA SER A 642 -1.19 -12.50 -9.75
C SER A 642 -0.49 -12.83 -11.06
N TYR A 643 -1.16 -12.53 -12.17
CA TYR A 643 -0.53 -12.49 -13.49
C TYR A 643 0.41 -11.27 -13.61
N ALA A 644 1.19 -11.19 -14.70
CA ALA A 644 2.15 -10.09 -14.93
C ALA A 644 1.51 -8.68 -14.92
N ASP A 645 0.24 -8.56 -15.31
CA ASP A 645 -0.57 -7.33 -15.24
C ASP A 645 -1.08 -6.97 -13.82
N ARG A 646 -0.66 -7.76 -12.82
CA ARG A 646 -1.06 -7.71 -11.39
C ARG A 646 -2.51 -8.12 -11.11
N THR A 647 -3.31 -8.48 -12.10
CA THR A 647 -4.64 -9.06 -11.86
C THR A 647 -4.50 -10.43 -11.18
N LYS A 648 -5.40 -10.74 -10.25
CA LYS A 648 -5.30 -11.95 -9.43
C LYS A 648 -5.54 -13.21 -10.28
N VAL A 649 -4.74 -14.25 -10.06
CA VAL A 649 -5.03 -15.60 -10.57
C VAL A 649 -6.40 -16.06 -10.04
N VAL A 650 -7.19 -16.69 -10.90
CA VAL A 650 -8.63 -16.97 -10.65
C VAL A 650 -8.80 -18.13 -9.66
N GLU A 651 -7.87 -19.07 -9.71
CA GLU A 651 -7.82 -20.26 -8.89
C GLU A 651 -7.60 -19.95 -7.40
N THR A 652 -8.17 -20.78 -6.53
CA THR A 652 -7.96 -20.73 -5.08
C THR A 652 -6.92 -21.77 -4.70
N PHE A 653 -5.98 -21.39 -3.84
CA PHE A 653 -4.86 -22.21 -3.40
C PHE A 653 -5.09 -22.72 -1.97
N ASP A 654 -4.54 -23.89 -1.68
CA ASP A 654 -4.57 -24.61 -0.40
C ASP A 654 -3.33 -25.53 -0.36
N GLU A 655 -3.14 -26.29 0.72
CA GLU A 655 -2.10 -27.31 0.85
C GLU A 655 -2.17 -28.36 -0.29
N GLY A 656 -1.03 -28.65 -0.92
CA GLY A 656 -0.93 -29.60 -2.03
C GLY A 656 -1.02 -28.97 -3.41
N TYR A 657 -1.65 -29.66 -4.36
CA TYR A 657 -1.59 -29.35 -5.80
C TYR A 657 -2.78 -28.54 -6.31
N THR A 658 -2.50 -27.42 -6.97
CA THR A 658 -3.45 -26.59 -7.73
C THR A 658 -3.01 -26.51 -9.19
N ILE A 659 -3.94 -26.68 -10.15
CA ILE A 659 -3.67 -26.44 -11.58
C ILE A 659 -4.10 -25.02 -11.90
N ILE A 660 -3.22 -24.22 -12.49
CA ILE A 660 -3.50 -22.84 -12.93
C ILE A 660 -3.50 -22.73 -14.45
N ASN A 661 -4.33 -21.84 -14.99
CA ASN A 661 -4.39 -21.55 -16.42
C ASN A 661 -3.90 -20.11 -16.71
N PHE A 662 -3.09 -19.95 -17.75
CA PHE A 662 -2.46 -18.67 -18.10
C PHE A 662 -2.15 -18.58 -19.61
N GLY A 663 -1.89 -17.37 -20.09
CA GLY A 663 -1.34 -17.12 -21.42
C GLY A 663 0.16 -16.87 -21.34
N ALA A 664 0.98 -17.83 -21.79
CA ALA A 664 2.44 -17.79 -21.65
C ALA A 664 3.14 -16.57 -22.30
N GLU A 665 2.45 -15.81 -23.14
CA GLU A 665 2.99 -14.60 -23.78
C GLU A 665 2.71 -13.30 -23.00
N PHE A 666 1.64 -13.24 -22.19
CA PHE A 666 1.15 -11.99 -21.58
C PHE A 666 0.92 -12.07 -20.07
N ASP A 667 0.67 -13.25 -19.51
CA ASP A 667 0.43 -13.44 -18.08
C ASP A 667 1.73 -13.67 -17.27
N THR A 668 2.89 -13.82 -17.93
CA THR A 668 4.17 -14.23 -17.30
C THR A 668 5.21 -13.11 -17.26
N PRO A 669 6.07 -13.02 -16.23
CA PRO A 669 6.14 -13.90 -15.06
C PRO A 669 4.95 -13.71 -14.11
N LEU A 670 4.49 -14.81 -13.50
CA LEU A 670 3.51 -14.74 -12.43
C LEU A 670 4.15 -14.10 -11.19
N GLN A 671 3.39 -13.28 -10.50
CA GLN A 671 3.80 -12.58 -9.29
C GLN A 671 3.30 -13.36 -8.07
N PHE A 672 4.21 -13.75 -7.17
CA PHE A 672 3.87 -14.39 -5.91
C PHE A 672 4.16 -13.47 -4.74
N ASN A 673 3.24 -13.43 -3.77
CA ASN A 673 3.46 -12.83 -2.46
C ASN A 673 2.87 -13.73 -1.36
N ALA A 674 3.61 -13.89 -0.26
CA ALA A 674 3.09 -14.47 0.98
C ALA A 674 3.55 -13.69 2.22
N SER A 675 2.71 -13.72 3.26
CA SER A 675 2.99 -13.12 4.56
C SER A 675 2.27 -13.88 5.68
N GLY A 676 2.90 -13.95 6.84
CA GLY A 676 2.31 -14.58 8.02
C GLY A 676 3.23 -14.54 9.23
N ALA A 677 2.68 -14.86 10.40
CA ALA A 677 3.36 -14.72 11.70
C ALA A 677 4.64 -15.57 11.83
N ASN A 678 4.71 -16.70 11.11
CA ASN A 678 5.80 -17.68 11.18
C ASN A 678 6.47 -17.91 9.81
N LEU A 679 6.30 -16.98 8.87
CA LEU A 679 6.81 -17.09 7.49
C LEU A 679 8.15 -16.36 7.36
N TYR A 680 9.26 -17.10 7.40
CA TYR A 680 10.60 -16.54 7.33
C TYR A 680 11.26 -16.80 5.97
N ARG A 681 11.84 -15.76 5.35
CA ARG A 681 12.52 -15.86 4.03
C ARG A 681 13.62 -16.93 3.98
N ALA A 682 14.35 -17.14 5.08
CA ALA A 682 15.39 -18.18 5.17
C ALA A 682 14.84 -19.62 5.22
N GLU A 683 13.56 -19.79 5.57
CA GLU A 683 12.86 -21.07 5.67
C GLU A 683 11.94 -21.33 4.46
N THR A 684 11.77 -20.37 3.55
CA THR A 684 10.93 -20.51 2.36
C THR A 684 11.76 -20.93 1.14
N PHE A 685 11.29 -21.88 0.34
CA PHE A 685 11.95 -22.29 -0.91
C PHE A 685 10.96 -22.44 -2.06
N ALA A 686 11.39 -22.04 -3.26
CA ALA A 686 10.62 -22.16 -4.48
C ALA A 686 11.42 -22.92 -5.55
N PHE A 687 10.72 -23.74 -6.34
CA PHE A 687 11.29 -24.56 -7.41
C PHE A 687 10.42 -24.49 -8.65
N ILE A 688 11.04 -24.52 -9.84
CA ILE A 688 10.36 -24.74 -11.13
C ILE A 688 11.01 -25.97 -11.78
N ASN A 689 10.21 -27.01 -12.07
CA ASN A 689 10.65 -28.28 -12.66
C ASN A 689 11.87 -28.89 -11.93
N ASP A 690 11.74 -29.04 -10.60
CA ASP A 690 12.79 -29.49 -9.66
C ASP A 690 14.02 -28.55 -9.52
N GLY A 691 14.17 -27.53 -10.36
CA GLY A 691 15.22 -26.51 -10.24
C GLY A 691 14.85 -25.45 -9.21
N GLN A 692 15.66 -25.27 -8.17
CA GLN A 692 15.48 -24.18 -7.22
C GLN A 692 15.64 -22.81 -7.91
N ILE A 693 14.79 -21.85 -7.54
CA ILE A 693 14.91 -20.45 -7.98
C ILE A 693 15.36 -19.57 -6.81
N ASP A 694 16.17 -18.56 -7.12
CA ASP A 694 16.67 -17.59 -6.13
C ASP A 694 15.73 -16.39 -5.98
N PHE A 695 15.75 -15.77 -4.79
CA PHE A 695 14.96 -14.58 -4.49
C PHE A 695 15.51 -13.34 -5.22
N ALA A 696 14.66 -12.64 -5.97
CA ALA A 696 15.01 -11.35 -6.57
C ALA A 696 14.97 -10.16 -5.59
N TYR A 697 14.36 -10.33 -4.41
CA TYR A 697 14.12 -9.25 -3.43
C TYR A 697 14.63 -9.61 -2.03
N GLU A 698 15.04 -8.57 -1.29
CA GLU A 698 15.58 -8.67 0.07
C GLU A 698 14.48 -8.60 1.15
N TYR A 699 13.34 -7.97 0.84
CA TYR A 699 12.22 -7.75 1.76
C TYR A 699 11.01 -8.62 1.44
N GLY A 700 10.56 -9.41 2.42
CA GLY A 700 9.37 -10.28 2.35
C GLY A 700 9.55 -11.52 1.49
N VAL A 701 8.52 -12.38 1.47
CA VAL A 701 8.46 -13.54 0.57
C VAL A 701 7.73 -13.13 -0.70
N ASN A 702 8.50 -12.77 -1.72
CA ASN A 702 8.02 -12.34 -3.03
C ASN A 702 8.83 -13.05 -4.13
N PHE A 703 8.16 -13.57 -5.17
CA PHE A 703 8.81 -14.20 -6.33
C PHE A 703 8.20 -13.74 -7.64
N GLU A 704 9.05 -13.65 -8.67
CA GLU A 704 8.61 -13.68 -10.06
C GLU A 704 8.83 -15.10 -10.62
N LEU A 705 7.77 -15.69 -11.17
CA LEU A 705 7.75 -17.07 -11.63
C LEU A 705 7.59 -17.10 -13.17
N PRO A 706 8.67 -17.25 -13.95
CA PRO A 706 8.64 -17.26 -15.42
C PRO A 706 8.14 -18.62 -15.96
N VAL A 707 6.92 -19.00 -15.57
CA VAL A 707 6.30 -20.29 -15.88
C VAL A 707 6.01 -20.48 -17.37
N LYS A 708 6.11 -21.73 -17.82
CA LYS A 708 5.81 -22.20 -19.18
C LYS A 708 4.78 -23.32 -19.13
N ASN A 709 4.20 -23.66 -20.27
CA ASN A 709 3.17 -24.69 -20.32
C ASN A 709 3.72 -26.06 -19.87
N ASN A 710 2.97 -26.70 -18.97
CA ASN A 710 3.29 -27.93 -18.27
C ASN A 710 4.45 -27.82 -17.26
N ASP A 711 4.84 -26.61 -16.85
CA ASP A 711 5.76 -26.43 -15.72
C ASP A 711 5.10 -26.83 -14.40
N VAL A 712 5.94 -27.30 -13.47
CA VAL A 712 5.60 -27.59 -12.08
C VAL A 712 6.33 -26.59 -11.18
N VAL A 713 5.57 -25.72 -10.52
CA VAL A 713 6.05 -24.85 -9.45
C VAL A 713 5.87 -25.57 -8.12
N LYS A 714 6.88 -25.59 -7.25
CA LYS A 714 6.75 -26.07 -5.86
C LYS A 714 7.16 -24.98 -4.89
N LEU A 715 6.29 -24.70 -3.91
CA LEU A 715 6.49 -23.73 -2.84
C LEU A 715 6.52 -24.46 -1.50
N PHE A 716 7.62 -24.33 -0.77
CA PHE A 716 7.81 -24.81 0.58
C PHE A 716 7.82 -23.56 1.47
N LEU A 717 6.75 -23.33 2.22
CA LEU A 717 6.60 -22.07 2.96
C LEU A 717 7.36 -22.05 4.29
N LYS A 718 7.76 -23.23 4.78
CA LYS A 718 8.54 -23.40 6.00
C LYS A 718 9.38 -24.69 5.96
N GLU A 719 10.66 -24.57 6.27
CA GLU A 719 11.59 -25.69 6.43
C GLU A 719 12.49 -25.46 7.66
N GLU A 720 12.41 -26.34 8.66
CA GLU A 720 13.01 -26.17 10.01
C GLU A 720 14.54 -26.08 10.05
N SER A 721 15.23 -26.22 8.92
CA SER A 721 16.69 -26.35 8.86
C SER A 721 17.41 -25.28 8.05
N GLU A 722 16.69 -24.25 7.58
CA GLU A 722 17.17 -23.20 6.65
C GLU A 722 17.83 -23.76 5.38
N LYS A 723 17.52 -25.01 5.01
CA LYS A 723 18.07 -25.70 3.84
C LYS A 723 16.93 -26.04 2.90
N ALA A 724 17.17 -25.77 1.62
CA ALA A 724 16.28 -26.15 0.56
C ALA A 724 16.03 -27.68 0.58
N PRO A 725 14.77 -28.13 0.39
CA PRO A 725 14.44 -29.54 0.24
C PRO A 725 15.29 -30.21 -0.85
N ALA A 726 15.83 -31.39 -0.53
CA ALA A 726 16.73 -32.12 -1.42
C ALA A 726 15.98 -33.09 -2.34
N LEU A 727 16.56 -33.36 -3.51
CA LEU A 727 16.08 -34.38 -4.45
C LEU A 727 16.50 -35.79 -4.00
N ALA A 728 15.53 -36.63 -3.63
CA ALA A 728 15.70 -38.04 -3.34
C ALA A 728 15.57 -38.92 -4.60
N ASP A 729 16.13 -40.13 -4.55
CA ASP A 729 15.99 -41.13 -5.63
C ASP A 729 14.65 -41.88 -5.52
N VAL A 730 13.97 -42.05 -6.65
CA VAL A 730 12.78 -42.90 -6.79
C VAL A 730 13.12 -44.08 -7.70
N LYS A 731 13.33 -45.26 -7.11
CA LYS A 731 13.91 -46.43 -7.77
C LYS A 731 12.82 -47.36 -8.29
N PHE A 732 12.52 -47.23 -9.58
CA PHE A 732 11.57 -48.12 -10.25
C PHE A 732 12.21 -49.47 -10.60
N THR A 733 11.62 -50.56 -10.13
CA THR A 733 11.98 -51.94 -10.49
C THR A 733 10.82 -52.60 -11.24
N LEU A 734 11.03 -52.90 -12.52
CA LEU A 734 10.02 -53.56 -13.37
C LEU A 734 10.28 -55.07 -13.50
N ASP A 735 9.27 -55.87 -13.18
CA ASP A 735 9.20 -57.31 -13.46
C ASP A 735 8.15 -57.60 -14.55
N GLY A 736 8.61 -57.97 -15.75
CA GLY A 736 7.77 -58.20 -16.93
C GLY A 736 7.95 -57.12 -18.01
N GLU A 737 6.99 -57.04 -18.94
CA GLU A 737 6.96 -56.01 -19.98
C GLU A 737 6.21 -54.75 -19.48
N LYS A 738 6.67 -53.55 -19.87
CA LYS A 738 6.01 -52.27 -19.54
C LYS A 738 4.68 -52.17 -20.28
N ASN A 739 3.59 -52.06 -19.52
CA ASN A 739 2.20 -51.99 -19.96
C ASN A 739 1.42 -50.95 -19.13
N PHE A 740 2.05 -49.79 -18.92
CA PHE A 740 1.56 -48.69 -18.09
C PHE A 740 2.29 -47.38 -18.40
N SER A 741 1.63 -46.25 -18.10
CA SER A 741 2.24 -44.92 -18.04
C SER A 741 2.53 -44.51 -16.59
N VAL A 742 3.46 -43.56 -16.42
CA VAL A 742 3.80 -42.95 -15.13
C VAL A 742 3.80 -41.44 -15.30
N VAL A 743 3.11 -40.73 -14.42
CA VAL A 743 3.05 -39.26 -14.38
C VAL A 743 3.53 -38.78 -13.02
N LYS A 744 4.48 -37.85 -13.02
CA LYS A 744 4.97 -37.10 -11.87
C LYS A 744 4.25 -35.75 -11.81
N ASP A 745 3.98 -35.25 -10.60
CA ASP A 745 3.47 -33.89 -10.36
C ASP A 745 2.21 -33.53 -11.18
N ILE A 746 1.28 -34.48 -11.31
CA ILE A 746 0.01 -34.38 -12.07
C ILE A 746 0.17 -34.24 -13.60
N ILE A 747 1.30 -33.75 -14.11
CA ILE A 747 1.44 -33.26 -15.49
C ILE A 747 2.69 -33.76 -16.25
N THR A 748 3.74 -34.19 -15.54
CA THR A 748 5.04 -34.53 -16.15
C THR A 748 5.13 -36.04 -16.42
N GLU A 749 5.12 -36.45 -17.69
CA GLU A 749 5.29 -37.87 -18.04
C GLU A 749 6.70 -38.40 -17.73
N VAL A 750 6.77 -39.50 -16.96
CA VAL A 750 8.00 -40.20 -16.61
C VAL A 750 8.22 -41.35 -17.61
N ASN A 751 8.80 -40.99 -18.75
CA ASN A 751 9.02 -41.91 -19.86
C ASN A 751 10.18 -42.89 -19.59
N ASP A 752 11.30 -42.36 -19.08
CA ASP A 752 12.44 -43.13 -18.56
C ASP A 752 12.25 -43.36 -17.05
N LEU A 753 12.44 -44.59 -16.60
CA LEU A 753 12.28 -45.00 -15.20
C LEU A 753 13.63 -45.10 -14.47
N ASP A 754 14.75 -44.99 -15.18
CA ASP A 754 16.09 -44.97 -14.59
C ASP A 754 16.45 -43.55 -14.11
N GLY A 755 17.01 -43.45 -12.90
CA GLY A 755 17.53 -42.18 -12.36
C GLY A 755 16.48 -41.12 -11.99
N VAL A 756 15.22 -41.52 -11.83
CA VAL A 756 14.12 -40.61 -11.44
C VAL A 756 14.38 -40.01 -10.06
N LYS A 757 14.20 -38.69 -9.94
CA LYS A 757 14.36 -37.93 -8.70
C LYS A 757 13.12 -37.11 -8.36
N ALA A 758 12.92 -36.87 -7.07
CA ALA A 758 11.74 -36.20 -6.53
C ALA A 758 12.08 -35.35 -5.30
N LEU A 759 11.43 -34.19 -5.18
CA LEU A 759 11.39 -33.40 -3.94
C LEU A 759 10.38 -34.03 -2.97
N PRO A 760 10.38 -33.68 -1.66
CA PRO A 760 9.29 -34.05 -0.76
C PRO A 760 7.92 -33.61 -1.29
N GLY A 761 6.88 -34.39 -1.02
CA GLY A 761 5.51 -34.16 -1.49
C GLY A 761 5.26 -34.47 -2.97
N THR A 762 6.23 -35.01 -3.71
CA THR A 762 6.06 -35.32 -5.15
C THR A 762 5.10 -36.49 -5.35
N ARG A 763 3.96 -36.21 -5.98
CA ARG A 763 3.00 -37.23 -6.42
C ARG A 763 3.46 -37.96 -7.66
N PHE A 764 3.33 -39.28 -7.64
CA PHE A 764 3.41 -40.17 -8.78
C PHE A 764 2.08 -40.89 -9.00
N GLU A 765 1.61 -40.92 -10.24
CA GLU A 765 0.47 -41.71 -10.69
C GLU A 765 0.92 -42.74 -11.72
N ILE A 766 0.66 -44.02 -11.47
CA ILE A 766 0.95 -45.13 -12.39
C ILE A 766 -0.39 -45.63 -12.93
N THR A 767 -0.61 -45.49 -14.24
CA THR A 767 -1.86 -45.89 -14.90
C THR A 767 -1.60 -47.10 -15.78
N PRO A 768 -2.24 -48.27 -15.54
CA PRO A 768 -2.14 -49.42 -16.42
C PRO A 768 -2.67 -49.09 -17.83
N ASP A 769 -2.08 -49.70 -18.85
CA ASP A 769 -2.63 -49.61 -20.21
C ASP A 769 -4.02 -50.27 -20.28
N GLN A 770 -4.80 -49.92 -21.30
CA GLN A 770 -6.17 -50.42 -21.44
C GLN A 770 -6.22 -51.96 -21.47
N ASP A 771 -7.11 -52.54 -20.64
CA ASP A 771 -7.33 -53.98 -20.47
C ASP A 771 -6.13 -54.76 -19.89
N GLU A 772 -5.08 -54.09 -19.42
CA GLU A 772 -3.91 -54.68 -18.76
C GLU A 772 -4.03 -54.62 -17.23
N VAL A 773 -3.36 -55.56 -16.53
CA VAL A 773 -3.34 -55.63 -15.06
C VAL A 773 -1.89 -55.69 -14.58
N ILE A 774 -1.53 -54.74 -13.70
CA ILE A 774 -0.23 -54.67 -13.03
C ILE A 774 -0.42 -54.71 -11.51
N GLN A 775 0.65 -55.01 -10.77
CA GLN A 775 0.70 -54.80 -9.31
C GLN A 775 1.81 -53.80 -8.97
N VAL A 776 1.52 -52.83 -8.10
CA VAL A 776 2.50 -51.84 -7.64
C VAL A 776 2.75 -52.02 -6.14
N LYS A 777 4.01 -51.90 -5.73
CA LYS A 777 4.42 -51.78 -4.32
C LYS A 777 5.37 -50.61 -4.15
N VAL A 778 5.18 -49.83 -3.09
CA VAL A 778 6.09 -48.74 -2.70
C VAL A 778 6.68 -49.08 -1.33
N ASN A 779 8.01 -49.01 -1.20
CA ASN A 779 8.77 -49.41 -0.02
C ASN A 779 8.34 -50.79 0.51
N GLY A 780 8.13 -51.73 -0.43
CA GLY A 780 7.66 -53.10 -0.17
C GLY A 780 6.16 -53.27 0.12
N THR A 781 5.42 -52.19 0.36
CA THR A 781 4.00 -52.19 0.69
C THR A 781 3.15 -52.16 -0.58
N PRO A 782 2.21 -53.10 -0.81
CA PRO A 782 1.29 -53.04 -1.95
C PRO A 782 0.41 -51.79 -1.91
N LEU A 783 0.29 -51.12 -3.05
CA LEU A 783 -0.71 -50.07 -3.25
C LEU A 783 -2.02 -50.67 -3.75
N GLU A 784 -3.14 -50.04 -3.38
CA GLU A 784 -4.44 -50.32 -4.00
C GLU A 784 -4.64 -49.40 -5.22
N ILE A 785 -5.36 -49.89 -6.23
CA ILE A 785 -5.73 -49.10 -7.41
C ILE A 785 -6.99 -48.30 -7.10
N ASN A 786 -6.98 -46.99 -7.37
CA ASN A 786 -8.12 -46.09 -7.21
C ASN A 786 -8.31 -45.26 -8.48
N ASP A 787 -9.55 -45.15 -8.94
CA ASP A 787 -9.93 -44.52 -10.23
C ASP A 787 -9.05 -44.95 -11.43
N GLY A 788 -8.66 -46.24 -11.46
CA GLY A 788 -7.81 -46.80 -12.52
C GLY A 788 -6.32 -46.51 -12.40
N LYS A 789 -5.86 -45.87 -11.30
CA LYS A 789 -4.45 -45.48 -11.08
C LYS A 789 -3.91 -46.01 -9.75
N TYR A 790 -2.61 -46.20 -9.67
CA TYR A 790 -1.88 -46.31 -8.41
C TYR A 790 -1.23 -44.97 -8.10
N THR A 791 -1.51 -44.40 -6.93
CA THR A 791 -0.98 -43.08 -6.54
C THR A 791 -0.16 -43.20 -5.26
N PHE A 792 0.99 -42.52 -5.22
CA PHE A 792 1.79 -42.33 -4.01
C PHE A 792 2.49 -40.98 -4.05
N ASP A 793 2.82 -40.46 -2.86
CA ASP A 793 3.56 -39.21 -2.69
C ASP A 793 4.89 -39.52 -1.99
N THR A 794 5.99 -38.85 -2.36
CA THR A 794 7.29 -39.00 -1.71
C THR A 794 7.39 -38.17 -0.43
N ASP A 795 8.11 -38.65 0.57
CA ASP A 795 8.34 -37.96 1.86
C ASP A 795 9.65 -37.15 1.91
N GLY A 796 10.59 -37.43 1.00
CA GLY A 796 11.92 -36.82 0.96
C GLY A 796 13.07 -37.81 1.17
N ASP A 797 12.75 -39.06 1.50
CA ASP A 797 13.69 -40.17 1.55
C ASP A 797 13.71 -40.98 0.23
N GLU A 798 14.69 -41.89 0.11
CA GLU A 798 14.78 -42.82 -1.02
C GLU A 798 13.53 -43.72 -1.09
N THR A 799 12.88 -43.75 -2.26
CA THR A 799 11.61 -44.47 -2.46
C THR A 799 11.78 -45.61 -3.45
N ASP A 800 11.61 -46.86 -3.01
CA ASP A 800 11.63 -48.07 -3.84
C ASP A 800 10.23 -48.36 -4.42
N VAL A 801 10.10 -48.39 -5.75
CA VAL A 801 8.84 -48.65 -6.46
C VAL A 801 8.95 -49.93 -7.29
N TYR A 802 8.33 -51.02 -6.83
CA TYR A 802 8.28 -52.26 -7.58
C TYR A 802 6.98 -52.37 -8.37
N ILE A 803 7.09 -52.64 -9.68
CA ILE A 803 5.96 -52.82 -10.58
C ILE A 803 6.06 -54.21 -11.22
N GLN A 804 5.07 -55.05 -10.98
CA GLN A 804 4.88 -56.28 -11.76
C GLN A 804 4.00 -55.96 -12.96
N GLY A 805 4.64 -55.85 -14.13
CA GLY A 805 4.00 -55.63 -15.42
C GLY A 805 3.53 -56.94 -16.05
N LYS A 806 3.37 -56.93 -17.38
CA LYS A 806 2.87 -58.08 -18.14
C LYS A 806 3.84 -59.25 -18.08
N GLN A 807 3.36 -60.39 -17.56
CA GLN A 807 4.13 -61.63 -17.46
C GLN A 807 3.90 -62.49 -18.72
N SER A 808 4.95 -62.71 -19.52
CA SER A 808 4.91 -63.52 -20.74
C SER A 808 4.97 -65.03 -20.44
N GLY A 809 3.95 -65.52 -19.73
CA GLY A 809 3.80 -66.93 -19.33
C GLY A 809 2.35 -67.40 -19.29
N ILE A 810 2.12 -68.73 -19.37
CA ILE A 810 0.78 -69.32 -19.33
C ILE A 810 0.17 -69.12 -17.94
N GLY A 811 -0.70 -68.12 -17.80
CA GLY A 811 -1.26 -67.67 -16.52
C GLY A 811 -2.12 -68.70 -15.77
N THR A 812 -2.60 -69.75 -16.44
CA THR A 812 -3.14 -70.97 -15.80
C THR A 812 -3.38 -72.05 -16.85
N ILE A 813 -3.17 -73.32 -16.47
CA ILE A 813 -3.88 -74.42 -17.14
C ILE A 813 -5.22 -74.56 -16.43
N GLY A 814 -6.29 -74.07 -17.06
CA GLY A 814 -7.65 -74.29 -16.57
C GLY A 814 -7.93 -75.79 -16.46
N ALA A 815 -8.50 -76.21 -15.33
CA ALA A 815 -9.02 -77.56 -15.18
C ALA A 815 -10.33 -77.66 -15.99
N ASP A 816 -10.21 -78.02 -17.27
CA ASP A 816 -11.30 -78.04 -18.21
C ASP A 816 -12.28 -79.20 -17.91
N ASN A 817 -13.23 -78.92 -17.02
CA ASN A 817 -14.34 -79.80 -16.69
C ASN A 817 -15.43 -79.71 -17.78
N ASN A 818 -15.14 -80.21 -18.98
CA ASN A 818 -16.20 -80.69 -19.87
C ASN A 818 -15.72 -81.75 -20.89
N THR A 819 -16.44 -82.87 -20.90
CA THR A 819 -16.45 -83.91 -21.95
C THR A 819 -15.09 -84.34 -22.50
N ALA A 820 -14.42 -85.27 -21.81
CA ALA A 820 -13.30 -85.99 -22.39
C ALA A 820 -13.73 -86.74 -23.67
N ASP A 821 -13.11 -86.37 -24.79
CA ASP A 821 -13.18 -87.11 -26.03
C ASP A 821 -12.55 -88.51 -25.84
N ASN A 822 -13.40 -89.54 -25.79
CA ASN A 822 -12.97 -90.93 -25.64
C ASN A 822 -12.68 -91.59 -27.00
N ASP A 823 -12.63 -90.85 -28.10
CA ASP A 823 -12.15 -91.36 -29.38
C ASP A 823 -10.73 -91.92 -29.24
N VAL A 824 -10.50 -93.07 -29.87
CA VAL A 824 -9.22 -93.76 -29.85
C VAL A 824 -8.61 -93.72 -31.23
N TYR A 825 -7.39 -93.18 -31.33
CA TYR A 825 -6.64 -93.06 -32.57
C TYR A 825 -5.40 -93.97 -32.54
N ASN A 826 -4.95 -94.46 -33.70
CA ASN A 826 -3.63 -95.09 -33.80
C ASN A 826 -2.51 -94.02 -33.88
N LEU A 827 -1.24 -94.45 -33.84
CA LEU A 827 -0.09 -93.55 -33.95
C LEU A 827 0.05 -92.82 -35.30
N GLN A 828 -0.80 -93.11 -36.29
CA GLN A 828 -0.87 -92.41 -37.58
C GLN A 828 -2.01 -91.37 -37.61
N GLY A 829 -2.72 -91.17 -36.49
CA GLY A 829 -3.84 -90.22 -36.38
C GLY A 829 -5.16 -90.72 -36.97
N ILE A 830 -5.28 -92.01 -37.30
CA ILE A 830 -6.52 -92.60 -37.81
C ILE A 830 -7.42 -92.98 -36.63
N LYS A 831 -8.68 -92.51 -36.63
CA LYS A 831 -9.68 -92.91 -35.61
C LYS A 831 -10.02 -94.39 -35.76
N ILE A 832 -9.91 -95.12 -34.65
CA ILE A 832 -10.11 -96.57 -34.53
C ILE A 832 -11.42 -96.89 -33.81
N LEU A 833 -11.77 -96.10 -32.79
CA LEU A 833 -13.04 -96.17 -32.08
C LEU A 833 -13.55 -94.75 -31.79
N ASP A 834 -14.87 -94.59 -31.82
CA ASP A 834 -15.59 -93.36 -31.51
C ASP A 834 -16.16 -93.46 -30.08
N ASN A 835 -15.91 -92.46 -29.24
CA ASN A 835 -16.31 -92.37 -27.81
C ASN A 835 -16.17 -93.71 -27.03
N ALA A 836 -14.97 -94.31 -27.07
CA ALA A 836 -14.75 -95.69 -26.66
C ALA A 836 -14.83 -95.93 -25.14
N THR A 837 -15.64 -96.90 -24.72
CA THR A 837 -15.65 -97.36 -23.33
C THR A 837 -14.36 -98.12 -22.97
N PRO A 838 -13.93 -98.16 -21.69
CA PRO A 838 -12.72 -98.87 -21.27
C PRO A 838 -12.67 -100.35 -21.65
N ALA A 839 -13.83 -101.01 -21.78
CA ALA A 839 -13.93 -102.40 -22.23
C ALA A 839 -13.61 -102.55 -23.73
N GLN A 840 -14.05 -101.61 -24.57
CA GLN A 840 -13.74 -101.59 -26.00
C GLN A 840 -12.27 -101.24 -26.25
N VAL A 841 -11.71 -100.28 -25.49
CA VAL A 841 -10.27 -99.95 -25.51
C VAL A 841 -9.42 -101.19 -25.20
N LYS A 842 -9.81 -101.96 -24.18
CA LYS A 842 -9.10 -103.20 -23.78
C LYS A 842 -9.28 -104.37 -24.75
N ALA A 843 -10.26 -104.30 -25.66
CA ALA A 843 -10.50 -105.30 -26.70
C ALA A 843 -9.77 -104.99 -28.03
N LEU A 844 -9.06 -103.86 -28.12
CA LEU A 844 -8.19 -103.55 -29.24
C LEU A 844 -7.01 -104.55 -29.33
N PRO A 845 -6.44 -104.79 -30.53
CA PRO A 845 -5.18 -105.52 -30.67
C PRO A 845 -4.06 -104.90 -29.81
N ALA A 846 -3.12 -105.72 -29.35
CA ALA A 846 -1.98 -105.24 -28.58
C ALA A 846 -1.18 -104.19 -29.39
N GLY A 847 -0.99 -103.01 -28.82
CA GLY A 847 -0.47 -101.84 -29.54
C GLY A 847 -0.53 -100.53 -28.75
N LEU A 848 0.05 -99.48 -29.33
CA LEU A 848 -0.05 -98.11 -28.82
C LEU A 848 -1.17 -97.35 -29.53
N TYR A 849 -2.01 -96.69 -28.75
CA TYR A 849 -3.09 -95.83 -29.21
C TYR A 849 -3.04 -94.48 -28.49
N ILE A 850 -3.85 -93.52 -28.95
CA ILE A 850 -4.03 -92.20 -28.32
C ILE A 850 -5.52 -92.02 -28.01
N GLN A 851 -5.87 -91.67 -26.77
CA GLN A 851 -7.23 -91.36 -26.33
C GLN A 851 -7.18 -90.14 -25.41
N GLY A 852 -8.06 -89.14 -25.61
CA GLY A 852 -8.03 -87.89 -24.84
C GLY A 852 -6.65 -87.22 -24.79
N GLY A 853 -5.92 -87.23 -25.91
CA GLY A 853 -4.54 -86.71 -26.02
C GLY A 853 -3.43 -87.53 -25.34
N LYS A 854 -3.76 -88.64 -24.65
CA LYS A 854 -2.79 -89.47 -23.91
C LYS A 854 -2.47 -90.75 -24.66
N LYS A 855 -1.18 -91.14 -24.67
CA LYS A 855 -0.73 -92.43 -25.20
C LYS A 855 -1.13 -93.55 -24.24
N ILE A 856 -1.85 -94.54 -24.74
CA ILE A 856 -2.26 -95.74 -24.01
C ILE A 856 -1.68 -96.99 -24.66
N VAL A 857 -1.36 -98.00 -23.85
CA VAL A 857 -0.80 -99.28 -24.32
C VAL A 857 -1.79 -100.39 -24.01
N VAL A 858 -2.33 -101.01 -25.05
CA VAL A 858 -3.12 -102.24 -24.96
C VAL A 858 -2.14 -103.42 -25.09
N LYS A 859 -2.27 -104.42 -24.21
CA LYS A 859 -1.35 -105.57 -24.09
C LYS A 859 -2.10 -106.87 -24.32
#